data_AF-A0A6P6TL56-F1
#
_entry.id   AF-A0A6P6TL56-F1
#
_cell.length_a   1.000
_cell.length_b   1.000
_cell.length_c   1.000
_cell.angle_alpha   90.00
_cell.angle_beta   90.00
_cell.angle_gamma   90.00
#
_symmetry.space_group_name_H-M   'P 1'
#
loop_
_entity.id
_entity.type
_entity.pdbx_description
1 polymer ?
#
loop_
_entity_poly.entity_id
_entity_poly.type
_entity_poly.pdbx_seq_one_letter_code
_entity_poly.pdbx_strand_id
1 'polypeptide(L)'
;MLRSKSSRYGNADFGQKNHPSVLSRTLSASKFCRGDALASQIDSGALKSVGRRSVDRYPSKNRINRVSTMQEQMRQAEDELKTSKEQLDFAEDERSRAFNELREAKRLVYEANMKVNEVLSPRKTGELMTEVKNLKELLANSLKELKLKDEKIECLKLELQEAKQFEFKLAERDASLARWKEEFDKVKGSEAYALDLLSAGEKRIEELENEVQRGNVSEAKMLDSLASQTKQLEQIKIELEESKLEIAALNERIVSSQEPSKQNSSECNRPDRKGENEILIGDAGSTRSEQKLAKQNLSLGKKDANIALSNSKTSLDEMQLLKNELKLAIEAEEKSKKAMDDLALVLKEVATESNQAKEKLSVAYLQLEQVKGEAEQLKVIVRSTEERYEQLLDEAKKEAELHRNTADRLRVEAEETLLAWNGKEMGFVSCIKRAEEERAVAQHENARLSESLKAAEHKMRAARDESYKLRDILKQAINESNAAKAAAGLARDENSHLKDILAEKDEALYFLTQENERLRINEVAAQENVKELKQLLSIATRDRKTQSKTEDGVLRSQSFDLGNIEDETKPVRKNFSFNLKELKFSNDTEDSDQTISHEDPEKAEALKGSIFDSSTDSPRSEPRSPRLVPHHRKESSSVFTDDGDTPMSEDLDHLDNSNFDDSDSDRNHRRRRTMFRRVGDLIMRKSFSQKGTIN
;
A
#
# COMPACT_ATOMS: atom_id res chain seq x y z
N MET A 1 56.45 2.34 15.90
CA MET A 1 57.45 3.44 15.87
C MET A 1 56.72 4.76 15.67
N LEU A 2 57.15 5.83 16.36
CA LEU A 2 57.04 7.29 16.05
C LEU A 2 55.72 7.90 15.50
N ARG A 3 55.35 9.14 15.82
CA ARG A 3 55.45 9.96 17.06
C ARG A 3 54.58 11.22 16.86
N SER A 4 54.10 11.81 17.95
CA SER A 4 53.34 13.08 17.97
C SER A 4 54.12 14.29 17.42
N LYS A 5 53.40 15.29 16.89
CA LYS A 5 53.45 16.76 17.21
C LYS A 5 52.51 17.52 16.24
N SER A 6 51.63 18.45 16.62
CA SER A 6 51.73 19.67 17.44
C SER A 6 52.37 20.88 16.72
N SER A 7 51.54 21.84 16.24
CA SER A 7 51.70 23.32 16.28
C SER A 7 50.73 23.93 15.24
N ARG A 8 49.76 24.84 15.48
CA ARG A 8 49.58 26.06 16.32
C ARG A 8 49.78 27.37 15.49
N TYR A 9 48.91 28.36 15.76
CA TYR A 9 48.75 29.72 15.17
C TYR A 9 47.94 29.80 13.86
N GLY A 10 47.11 30.84 13.63
CA GLY A 10 46.89 32.09 14.38
C GLY A 10 45.44 32.35 14.83
N ASN A 11 45.26 33.34 15.72
CA ASN A 11 44.01 33.68 16.39
C ASN A 11 43.80 35.21 16.37
N ALA A 12 42.56 35.68 16.20
CA ALA A 12 42.12 37.08 16.37
C ALA A 12 40.57 37.03 16.47
N ASP A 13 39.93 36.94 17.64
CA ASP A 13 39.94 37.76 18.85
C ASP A 13 39.05 39.01 18.77
N PHE A 14 37.93 38.97 19.51
CA PHE A 14 37.23 40.15 20.02
C PHE A 14 36.44 39.81 21.31
N GLY A 15 37.18 39.70 22.41
CA GLY A 15 36.78 40.29 23.70
C GLY A 15 35.47 39.85 24.39
N GLN A 16 35.54 38.78 25.18
CA GLN A 16 34.76 38.70 26.43
C GLN A 16 35.45 39.51 27.54
N LYS A 17 34.66 40.14 28.43
CA LYS A 17 35.10 40.47 29.80
C LYS A 17 34.03 40.08 30.80
N ASN A 18 34.43 39.27 31.78
CA ASN A 18 33.57 38.69 32.82
C ASN A 18 34.01 39.20 34.20
N HIS A 19 33.04 39.56 35.05
CA HIS A 19 33.12 39.57 36.53
C HIS A 19 34.13 40.60 37.15
N PRO A 20 34.13 40.86 38.48
CA PRO A 20 33.41 40.19 39.58
C PRO A 20 32.63 41.11 40.54
N SER A 21 32.13 40.52 41.63
CA SER A 21 31.51 41.16 42.78
C SER A 21 32.54 41.62 43.85
N VAL A 22 32.03 42.33 44.86
CA VAL A 22 32.68 42.76 46.13
C VAL A 22 33.62 43.97 46.06
N LEU A 23 33.14 45.10 46.58
CA LEU A 23 33.92 46.00 47.44
C LEU A 23 33.01 46.62 48.51
N SER A 24 33.40 46.45 49.78
CA SER A 24 32.88 47.18 50.94
C SER A 24 33.91 48.24 51.37
N ARG A 25 33.52 49.16 52.29
CA ARG A 25 34.31 50.26 52.93
C ARG A 25 34.09 51.62 52.25
N THR A 26 33.28 52.54 52.80
CA THR A 26 33.40 53.40 54.02
C THR A 26 34.08 54.74 53.75
N LEU A 27 33.66 55.77 54.51
CA LEU A 27 34.14 57.16 54.53
C LEU A 27 33.66 58.00 53.32
N SER A 28 33.43 59.32 53.43
CA SER A 28 33.68 60.23 54.57
C SER A 28 32.60 61.31 54.69
N ALA A 29 32.55 61.97 55.85
CA ALA A 29 31.67 63.10 56.10
C ALA A 29 32.27 64.43 55.63
N SER A 30 31.41 65.32 55.11
CA SER A 30 31.53 66.79 55.15
C SER A 30 30.07 67.29 55.01
N LYS A 31 29.44 68.09 55.89
CA LYS A 31 29.83 69.32 56.63
C LYS A 31 30.32 70.42 55.70
N PHE A 32 29.85 71.65 55.98
CA PHE A 32 29.93 72.87 55.15
C PHE A 32 28.95 72.88 53.95
N CYS A 33 28.22 73.96 53.64
CA CYS A 33 28.14 75.29 54.26
C CYS A 33 26.68 75.68 54.62
N ARG A 34 26.55 76.64 55.55
CA ARG A 34 25.33 77.43 55.70
C ARG A 34 25.16 78.31 54.45
N GLY A 35 23.92 78.54 54.01
CA GLY A 35 23.62 79.67 53.15
C GLY A 35 23.63 80.94 53.99
N ASP A 36 24.78 81.62 54.05
CA ASP A 36 24.92 82.87 54.79
C ASP A 36 24.16 84.01 54.12
N ALA A 37 23.87 85.05 54.92
CA ALA A 37 23.14 86.22 54.50
C ALA A 37 23.88 87.01 53.39
N LEU A 38 23.17 87.30 52.30
CA LEU A 38 23.53 88.43 51.45
C LEU A 38 22.99 89.72 52.07
N ALA A 39 23.71 90.19 53.08
CA ALA A 39 23.69 91.60 53.43
C ALA A 39 24.31 92.38 52.28
N SER A 40 23.50 93.13 51.53
CA SER A 40 24.04 94.20 50.69
C SER A 40 24.63 95.27 51.61
N GLN A 41 25.96 95.36 51.63
CA GLN A 41 26.67 96.44 52.31
C GLN A 41 26.20 97.78 51.74
N ILE A 42 25.69 98.65 52.62
CA ILE A 42 25.64 100.08 52.35
C ILE A 42 27.08 100.59 52.45
N ASP A 43 27.75 100.66 51.29
CA ASP A 43 29.05 101.32 51.18
C ASP A 43 28.87 102.80 51.55
N SER A 44 29.58 103.22 52.59
CA SER A 44 29.37 104.48 53.30
C SER A 44 30.67 105.24 53.44
N GLY A 45 31.30 105.62 52.31
CA GLY A 45 32.55 106.38 52.39
C GLY A 45 33.29 106.83 51.13
N ALA A 46 32.64 107.24 50.02
CA ALA A 46 33.31 108.01 48.94
C ALA A 46 32.28 108.64 47.97
N LEU A 47 32.39 109.88 47.46
CA LEU A 47 33.39 110.94 47.63
C LEU A 47 32.80 112.30 47.18
N LYS A 48 33.42 113.40 47.66
CA LYS A 48 33.45 114.78 47.11
C LYS A 48 32.24 115.71 47.26
N SER A 49 32.48 116.66 48.15
CA SER A 49 31.91 118.00 48.24
C SER A 49 32.29 118.96 47.10
N VAL A 50 31.38 119.91 46.82
CA VAL A 50 31.64 121.33 46.51
C VAL A 50 30.48 122.08 47.20
N GLY A 51 30.68 123.00 48.16
CA GLY A 51 31.26 124.34 47.99
C GLY A 51 30.18 125.32 47.48
N ARG A 52 29.82 126.44 48.13
CA ARG A 52 30.49 127.19 49.23
C ARG A 52 29.50 128.12 49.99
N ARG A 53 29.94 128.56 51.18
CA ARG A 53 29.69 129.88 51.84
C ARG A 53 28.22 130.24 52.19
N SER A 54 27.82 130.33 53.48
CA SER A 54 28.19 131.27 54.56
C SER A 54 27.66 132.71 54.40
N VAL A 55 26.92 133.21 55.40
CA VAL A 55 27.06 134.55 56.01
C VAL A 55 26.12 134.68 57.23
N ASP A 56 26.57 135.43 58.23
CA ASP A 56 25.88 135.78 59.48
C ASP A 56 24.64 136.68 59.33
N ARG A 57 23.88 136.74 60.44
CA ARG A 57 23.08 137.88 60.95
C ARG A 57 21.70 138.18 60.35
N TYR A 58 20.80 138.48 61.29
CA TYR A 58 19.49 139.12 61.19
C TYR A 58 19.47 140.44 60.38
N PRO A 59 18.30 140.98 60.01
CA PRO A 59 17.01 140.34 59.70
C PRO A 59 16.39 140.86 58.36
N SER A 60 15.24 140.28 57.97
CA SER A 60 14.04 140.96 57.44
C SER A 60 13.37 140.26 56.24
N LYS A 61 12.07 139.99 56.44
CA LYS A 61 10.97 139.83 55.45
C LYS A 61 10.98 138.67 54.42
N ASN A 62 9.86 137.93 54.50
CA ASN A 62 9.14 137.21 53.44
C ASN A 62 9.38 135.69 53.29
N ARG A 63 8.72 134.96 54.20
CA ARG A 63 8.53 133.49 54.30
C ARG A 63 8.05 132.74 53.04
N ILE A 64 7.70 133.42 51.95
CA ILE A 64 6.86 132.88 50.87
C ILE A 64 7.62 131.87 49.99
N ASN A 65 8.85 132.17 49.58
CA ASN A 65 9.60 131.30 48.64
C ASN A 65 9.96 129.93 49.24
N ARG A 66 10.22 129.85 50.56
CA ARG A 66 10.62 128.60 51.22
C ARG A 66 9.47 127.60 51.35
N VAL A 67 8.24 128.10 51.48
CA VAL A 67 7.02 127.28 51.43
C VAL A 67 6.84 126.71 50.03
N SER A 68 6.99 127.55 48.99
CA SER A 68 6.86 127.11 47.59
C SER A 68 7.85 125.99 47.23
N THR A 69 9.12 126.11 47.66
CA THR A 69 10.13 125.06 47.40
C THR A 69 9.86 123.76 48.16
N MET A 70 9.34 123.83 49.39
CA MET A 70 8.93 122.62 50.13
C MET A 70 7.69 121.96 49.52
N GLN A 71 6.76 122.75 49.00
CA GLN A 71 5.53 122.28 48.38
C GLN A 71 5.81 121.58 47.03
N GLU A 72 6.80 122.06 46.27
CA GLU A 72 7.30 121.39 45.06
C GLU A 72 7.99 120.06 45.39
N GLN A 73 8.85 120.04 46.42
CA GLN A 73 9.51 118.81 46.89
C GLN A 73 8.53 117.77 47.45
N MET A 74 7.46 118.21 48.13
CA MET A 74 6.38 117.33 48.55
C MET A 74 5.68 116.69 47.36
N ARG A 75 5.31 117.48 46.33
CA ARG A 75 4.71 116.93 45.10
C ARG A 75 5.62 115.92 44.41
N GLN A 76 6.91 116.24 44.28
CA GLN A 76 7.86 115.30 43.70
C GLN A 76 7.93 113.98 44.51
N ALA A 77 7.95 114.05 45.85
CA ALA A 77 7.93 112.87 46.70
C ALA A 77 6.58 112.11 46.65
N GLU A 78 5.46 112.80 46.45
CA GLU A 78 4.13 112.19 46.25
C GLU A 78 4.03 111.47 44.90
N ASP A 79 4.58 112.06 43.83
CA ASP A 79 4.65 111.45 42.49
C ASP A 79 5.66 110.29 42.44
N GLU A 80 6.82 110.40 43.11
CA GLU A 80 7.78 109.31 43.30
C GLU A 80 7.17 108.16 44.14
N LEU A 81 6.40 108.47 45.18
CA LEU A 81 5.65 107.47 45.96
C LEU A 81 4.54 106.81 45.12
N LYS A 82 3.86 107.57 44.27
CA LYS A 82 2.80 107.06 43.39
C LYS A 82 3.37 106.11 42.33
N THR A 83 4.44 106.53 41.65
CA THR A 83 5.15 105.68 40.66
C THR A 83 5.80 104.45 41.31
N SER A 84 6.34 104.58 42.52
CA SER A 84 6.84 103.44 43.31
C SER A 84 5.73 102.44 43.68
N LYS A 85 4.53 102.92 44.00
CA LYS A 85 3.34 102.06 44.21
C LYS A 85 2.91 101.37 42.93
N GLU A 86 2.78 102.09 41.82
CA GLU A 86 2.42 101.52 40.51
C GLU A 86 3.43 100.45 40.05
N GLN A 87 4.73 100.63 40.35
CA GLN A 87 5.76 99.61 40.13
C GLN A 87 5.64 98.41 41.07
N LEU A 88 5.28 98.63 42.34
CA LEU A 88 5.07 97.56 43.32
C LEU A 88 3.84 96.73 42.96
N ASP A 89 2.72 97.37 42.60
CA ASP A 89 1.49 96.71 42.15
C ASP A 89 1.77 95.85 40.89
N PHE A 90 2.50 96.39 39.91
CA PHE A 90 2.94 95.62 38.73
C PHE A 90 3.82 94.42 39.12
N ALA A 91 4.76 94.60 40.05
CA ALA A 91 5.62 93.51 40.53
C ALA A 91 4.85 92.46 41.36
N GLU A 92 3.80 92.84 42.09
CA GLU A 92 2.92 91.90 42.80
C GLU A 92 2.01 91.11 41.84
N ASP A 93 1.51 91.76 40.79
CA ASP A 93 0.77 91.10 39.71
C ASP A 93 1.66 90.12 38.93
N GLU A 94 2.89 90.52 38.60
CA GLU A 94 3.87 89.65 37.93
C GLU A 94 4.30 88.48 38.83
N ARG A 95 4.54 88.72 40.13
CA ARG A 95 4.79 87.65 41.13
C ARG A 95 3.60 86.69 41.21
N SER A 96 2.38 87.20 41.17
CA SER A 96 1.16 86.39 41.24
C SER A 96 0.94 85.57 39.98
N ARG A 97 1.25 86.12 38.80
CA ARG A 97 1.27 85.40 37.52
C ARG A 97 2.30 84.28 37.53
N ALA A 98 3.55 84.59 37.87
CA ALA A 98 4.63 83.60 37.96
C ALA A 98 4.35 82.50 39.00
N PHE A 99 3.71 82.83 40.12
CA PHE A 99 3.29 81.84 41.12
C PHE A 99 2.19 80.89 40.59
N ASN A 100 1.23 81.43 39.84
CA ASN A 100 0.20 80.63 39.18
C ASN A 100 0.82 79.72 38.11
N GLU A 101 1.68 80.24 37.24
CA GLU A 101 2.41 79.46 36.24
C GLU A 101 3.25 78.34 36.87
N LEU A 102 3.95 78.60 37.98
CA LEU A 102 4.69 77.58 38.74
C LEU A 102 3.77 76.50 39.31
N ARG A 103 2.56 76.86 39.76
CA ARG A 103 1.54 75.92 40.25
C ARG A 103 1.00 75.06 39.10
N GLU A 104 0.80 75.64 37.92
CA GLU A 104 0.36 74.95 36.71
C GLU A 104 1.45 73.97 36.22
N ALA A 105 2.70 74.41 36.15
CA ALA A 105 3.85 73.59 35.79
C ALA A 105 4.02 72.40 36.74
N LYS A 106 3.89 72.61 38.06
CA LYS A 106 3.88 71.51 39.04
C LYS A 106 2.75 70.52 38.79
N ARG A 107 1.53 70.99 38.52
CA ARG A 107 0.36 70.14 38.19
C ARG A 107 0.64 69.28 36.96
N LEU A 108 1.17 69.86 35.88
CA LEU A 108 1.52 69.14 34.65
C LEU A 108 2.63 68.09 34.87
N VAL A 109 3.65 68.40 35.70
CA VAL A 109 4.70 67.43 36.06
C VAL A 109 4.14 66.28 36.89
N TYR A 110 3.23 66.53 37.83
CA TYR A 110 2.54 65.46 38.57
C TYR A 110 1.69 64.59 37.63
N GLU A 111 0.94 65.18 36.71
CA GLU A 111 0.12 64.45 35.74
C GLU A 111 0.98 63.60 34.79
N ALA A 112 2.11 64.13 34.30
CA ALA A 112 3.07 63.40 33.49
C ALA A 112 3.69 62.22 34.27
N ASN A 113 4.08 62.43 35.53
CA ASN A 113 4.61 61.36 36.39
C ASN A 113 3.56 60.27 36.68
N MET A 114 2.29 60.63 36.85
CA MET A 114 1.20 59.64 36.98
C MET A 114 1.05 58.81 35.69
N LYS A 115 1.03 59.45 34.51
CA LYS A 115 0.96 58.74 33.21
C LYS A 115 2.16 57.82 32.99
N VAL A 116 3.38 58.25 33.35
CA VAL A 116 4.59 57.42 33.27
C VAL A 116 4.50 56.21 34.22
N ASN A 117 4.06 56.40 35.46
CA ASN A 117 3.86 55.30 36.41
C ASN A 117 2.73 54.34 35.99
N GLU A 118 1.72 54.83 35.25
CA GLU A 118 0.64 54.01 34.73
C GLU A 118 1.11 53.15 33.53
N VAL A 119 1.96 53.70 32.66
CA VAL A 119 2.59 52.99 31.53
C VAL A 119 3.64 51.99 32.02
N LEU A 120 4.52 52.39 32.94
CA LEU A 120 5.52 51.55 33.60
C LEU A 120 4.95 50.78 34.81
N SER A 121 3.62 50.63 34.90
CA SER A 121 3.02 49.95 36.03
C SER A 121 3.53 48.51 36.10
N PRO A 122 3.86 47.99 37.31
CA PRO A 122 4.43 46.65 37.47
C PRO A 122 3.49 45.56 36.92
N ARG A 123 2.19 45.87 36.81
CA ARG A 123 1.20 45.05 36.10
C ARG A 123 1.48 44.96 34.60
N LYS A 124 1.54 46.08 33.87
CA LYS A 124 1.83 46.08 32.41
C LYS A 124 3.22 45.49 32.12
N THR A 125 4.21 45.75 32.97
CA THR A 125 5.54 45.12 32.88
C THR A 125 5.48 43.61 33.11
N GLY A 126 4.67 43.14 34.08
CA GLY A 126 4.43 41.72 34.33
C GLY A 126 3.73 41.03 33.16
N GLU A 127 2.70 41.64 32.60
CA GLU A 127 1.94 41.17 31.42
C GLU A 127 2.88 41.02 30.20
N LEU A 128 3.73 42.02 29.92
CA LEU A 128 4.75 41.93 28.87
C LEU A 128 5.81 40.85 29.15
N MET A 129 6.22 40.65 30.41
CA MET A 129 7.16 39.60 30.79
C MET A 129 6.56 38.19 30.63
N THR A 130 5.27 38.01 30.92
CA THR A 130 4.57 36.75 30.61
C THR A 130 4.46 36.52 29.11
N GLU A 131 4.16 37.55 28.32
CA GLU A 131 4.07 37.40 26.86
C GLU A 131 5.43 37.09 26.22
N VAL A 132 6.50 37.75 26.64
CA VAL A 132 7.88 37.41 26.23
C VAL A 132 8.26 35.99 26.65
N LYS A 133 7.77 35.48 27.77
CA LYS A 133 7.97 34.08 28.18
C LYS A 133 7.21 33.11 27.26
N ASN A 134 5.94 33.39 26.98
CA ASN A 134 5.09 32.59 26.08
C ASN A 134 5.67 32.54 24.67
N LEU A 135 6.10 33.68 24.11
CA LEU A 135 6.74 33.76 22.80
C LEU A 135 8.07 33.00 22.74
N LYS A 136 8.87 33.01 23.80
CA LYS A 136 10.09 32.18 23.91
C LYS A 136 9.77 30.69 23.93
N GLU A 137 8.70 30.29 24.60
CA GLU A 137 8.26 28.89 24.66
C GLU A 137 7.71 28.41 23.31
N LEU A 138 6.88 29.22 22.64
CA LEU A 138 6.41 28.98 21.28
C LEU A 138 7.58 28.85 20.29
N LEU A 139 8.57 29.76 20.36
CA LEU A 139 9.78 29.69 19.53
C LEU A 139 10.60 28.41 19.80
N ALA A 140 10.76 28.02 21.07
CA ALA A 140 11.44 26.79 21.43
C ALA A 140 10.71 25.54 20.92
N ASN A 141 9.38 25.55 20.92
CA ASN A 141 8.56 24.46 20.39
C ASN A 141 8.61 24.40 18.86
N SER A 142 8.53 25.54 18.15
CA SER A 142 8.69 25.57 16.70
C SER A 142 10.08 25.12 16.24
N LEU A 143 11.14 25.43 17.01
CA LEU A 143 12.50 24.93 16.73
C LEU A 143 12.65 23.41 16.94
N LYS A 144 11.94 22.82 17.91
CA LYS A 144 11.89 21.36 18.06
C LYS A 144 11.12 20.71 16.91
N GLU A 145 9.99 21.29 16.53
CA GLU A 145 9.18 20.80 15.40
C GLU A 145 9.94 20.87 14.07
N LEU A 146 10.72 21.94 13.85
CA LEU A 146 11.59 22.07 12.68
C LEU A 146 12.65 20.95 12.65
N LYS A 147 13.36 20.72 13.76
CA LYS A 147 14.36 19.64 13.86
C LYS A 147 13.76 18.26 13.59
N LEU A 148 12.59 17.96 14.15
CA LEU A 148 11.88 16.70 13.88
C LEU A 148 11.47 16.56 12.41
N LYS A 149 11.14 17.66 11.73
CA LYS A 149 10.87 17.67 10.28
C LYS A 149 12.16 17.46 9.48
N ASP A 150 13.27 18.08 9.86
CA ASP A 150 14.57 17.91 9.21
C ASP A 150 15.07 16.46 9.34
N GLU A 151 15.01 15.89 10.55
CA GLU A 151 15.31 14.47 10.80
C GLU A 151 14.43 13.54 9.95
N LYS A 152 13.12 13.81 9.86
CA LYS A 152 12.20 13.05 9.00
C LYS A 152 12.50 13.22 7.50
N ILE A 153 12.95 14.39 7.07
CA ILE A 153 13.38 14.65 5.69
C ILE A 153 14.63 13.83 5.36
N GLU A 154 15.60 13.72 6.27
CA GLU A 154 16.78 12.86 6.06
C GLU A 154 16.40 11.37 6.02
N CYS A 155 15.51 10.88 6.90
CA CYS A 155 14.99 9.51 6.80
C CYS A 155 14.33 9.23 5.44
N LEU A 156 13.45 10.13 4.97
CA LEU A 156 12.78 9.99 3.67
C LEU A 156 13.75 10.07 2.48
N LYS A 157 14.86 10.81 2.59
CA LYS A 157 15.93 10.82 1.58
C LYS A 157 16.66 9.48 1.51
N LEU A 158 16.94 8.86 2.66
CA LEU A 158 17.57 7.53 2.72
C LEU A 158 16.64 6.47 2.13
N GLU A 159 15.37 6.43 2.54
CA GLU A 159 14.35 5.54 1.97
C GLU A 159 14.21 5.72 0.44
N LEU A 160 14.24 6.97 -0.06
CA LEU A 160 14.22 7.27 -1.49
C LEU A 160 15.49 6.79 -2.21
N GLN A 161 16.65 6.83 -1.57
CA GLN A 161 17.90 6.31 -2.12
C GLN A 161 17.89 4.79 -2.18
N GLU A 162 17.37 4.11 -1.17
CA GLU A 162 17.18 2.66 -1.16
C GLU A 162 16.17 2.22 -2.23
N ALA A 163 15.03 2.92 -2.35
CA ALA A 163 14.03 2.66 -3.39
C ALA A 163 14.64 2.71 -4.80
N LYS A 164 15.46 3.71 -5.10
CA LYS A 164 16.19 3.82 -6.39
C LYS A 164 17.17 2.68 -6.62
N GLN A 165 17.82 2.16 -5.57
CA GLN A 165 18.67 0.97 -5.70
C GLN A 165 17.84 -0.29 -6.00
N PHE A 166 16.63 -0.40 -5.45
CA PHE A 166 15.71 -1.49 -5.79
C PHE A 166 15.17 -1.37 -7.24
N GLU A 167 14.85 -0.16 -7.71
CA GLU A 167 14.47 0.07 -9.12
C GLU A 167 15.58 -0.36 -10.08
N PHE A 168 16.84 -0.02 -9.81
CA PHE A 168 17.97 -0.47 -10.62
C PHE A 168 18.13 -2.00 -10.63
N LYS A 169 18.03 -2.65 -9.46
CA LYS A 169 18.09 -4.12 -9.34
C LYS A 169 16.92 -4.81 -10.05
N LEU A 170 15.73 -4.21 -10.06
CA LEU A 170 14.59 -4.72 -10.82
C LEU A 170 14.85 -4.62 -12.32
N ALA A 171 15.34 -3.49 -12.83
CA ALA A 171 15.69 -3.33 -14.24
C ALA A 171 16.77 -4.34 -14.69
N GLU A 172 17.76 -4.64 -13.84
CA GLU A 172 18.77 -5.68 -14.11
C GLU A 172 18.16 -7.09 -14.12
N ARG A 173 17.23 -7.40 -13.21
CA ARG A 173 16.49 -8.67 -13.19
C ARG A 173 15.62 -8.82 -14.44
N ASP A 174 14.90 -7.78 -14.84
CA ASP A 174 14.05 -7.77 -16.04
C ASP A 174 14.89 -7.93 -17.32
N ALA A 175 16.03 -7.24 -17.45
CA ALA A 175 16.97 -7.42 -18.55
C ALA A 175 17.61 -8.81 -18.56
N SER A 176 17.72 -9.47 -17.40
CA SER A 176 18.18 -10.86 -17.31
C SER A 176 17.08 -11.84 -17.70
N LEU A 177 15.83 -11.62 -17.27
CA LEU A 177 14.67 -12.41 -17.68
C LEU A 177 14.41 -12.32 -19.18
N ALA A 178 14.60 -11.15 -19.79
CA ALA A 178 14.50 -10.98 -21.25
C ALA A 178 15.53 -11.86 -22.00
N ARG A 179 16.79 -11.86 -21.54
CA ARG A 179 17.84 -12.73 -22.11
C ARG A 179 17.52 -14.22 -21.93
N TRP A 180 17.08 -14.63 -20.74
CA TRP A 180 16.68 -16.04 -20.48
C TRP A 180 15.50 -16.48 -21.34
N LYS A 181 14.54 -15.60 -21.64
CA LYS A 181 13.46 -15.89 -22.60
C LYS A 181 13.98 -16.06 -24.01
N GLU A 182 14.87 -15.18 -24.47
CA GLU A 182 15.48 -15.29 -25.81
C GLU A 182 16.26 -16.60 -25.97
N GLU A 183 17.03 -17.00 -24.96
CA GLU A 183 17.73 -18.30 -24.97
C GLU A 183 16.76 -19.49 -24.89
N PHE A 184 15.67 -19.39 -24.12
CA PHE A 184 14.64 -20.43 -24.09
C PHE A 184 13.95 -20.59 -25.45
N ASP A 185 13.62 -19.49 -26.12
CA ASP A 185 13.01 -19.51 -27.45
C ASP A 185 13.97 -20.11 -28.50
N LYS A 186 15.28 -19.84 -28.40
CA LYS A 186 16.32 -20.51 -29.22
C LYS A 186 16.38 -22.02 -28.96
N VAL A 187 16.41 -22.43 -27.69
CA VAL A 187 16.44 -23.86 -27.31
C VAL A 187 15.19 -24.56 -27.85
N LYS A 188 14.00 -23.98 -27.66
CA LYS A 188 12.73 -24.52 -28.18
C LYS A 188 12.70 -24.61 -29.71
N GLY A 189 13.31 -23.65 -30.40
CA GLY A 189 13.51 -23.71 -31.85
C GLY A 189 14.45 -24.85 -32.27
N SER A 190 15.53 -25.08 -31.52
CA SER A 190 16.47 -26.20 -31.78
C SER A 190 15.88 -27.58 -31.44
N GLU A 191 15.01 -27.65 -30.41
CA GLU A 191 14.24 -28.84 -30.04
C GLU A 191 13.27 -29.24 -31.15
N ALA A 192 12.49 -28.28 -31.66
CA ALA A 192 11.59 -28.51 -32.80
C ALA A 192 12.36 -29.01 -34.03
N TYR A 193 13.51 -28.40 -34.35
CA TYR A 193 14.38 -28.84 -35.45
C TYR A 193 14.93 -30.26 -35.24
N ALA A 194 15.30 -30.63 -34.01
CA ALA A 194 15.76 -31.97 -33.68
C ALA A 194 14.62 -33.01 -33.80
N LEU A 195 13.40 -32.66 -33.38
CA LEU A 195 12.21 -33.51 -33.51
C LEU A 195 11.82 -33.72 -34.99
N ASP A 196 11.89 -32.69 -35.83
CA ASP A 196 11.67 -32.81 -37.27
C ASP A 196 12.70 -33.74 -37.92
N LEU A 197 13.98 -33.63 -37.53
CA LEU A 197 15.06 -34.49 -38.02
C LEU A 197 14.89 -35.94 -37.55
N LEU A 198 14.45 -36.17 -36.31
CA LEU A 198 14.14 -37.50 -35.79
C LEU A 198 12.96 -38.12 -36.54
N SER A 199 11.85 -37.39 -36.73
CA SER A 199 10.69 -37.90 -37.49
C SER A 199 11.03 -38.21 -38.95
N ALA A 200 11.92 -37.44 -39.56
CA ALA A 200 12.46 -37.75 -40.89
C ALA A 200 13.32 -39.03 -40.88
N GLY A 201 14.12 -39.22 -39.82
CA GLY A 201 14.91 -40.44 -39.60
C GLY A 201 14.04 -41.69 -39.40
N GLU A 202 13.01 -41.61 -38.55
CA GLU A 202 12.04 -42.68 -38.29
C GLU A 202 11.35 -43.15 -39.57
N LYS A 203 10.81 -42.21 -40.37
CA LYS A 203 10.20 -42.52 -41.68
C LYS A 203 11.20 -43.19 -42.62
N ARG A 204 12.46 -42.74 -42.61
CA ARG A 204 13.50 -43.34 -43.46
C ARG A 204 13.89 -44.74 -43.01
N ILE A 205 13.87 -45.03 -41.71
CA ILE A 205 14.05 -46.37 -41.16
C ILE A 205 12.88 -47.27 -41.59
N GLU A 206 11.64 -46.81 -41.42
CA GLU A 206 10.44 -47.54 -41.85
C GLU A 206 10.45 -47.86 -43.37
N GLU A 207 10.87 -46.91 -44.21
CA GLU A 207 11.06 -47.15 -45.65
C GLU A 207 12.08 -48.28 -45.95
N LEU A 208 13.21 -48.28 -45.23
CA LEU A 208 14.28 -49.27 -45.40
C LEU A 208 13.89 -50.65 -44.86
N GLU A 209 13.22 -50.72 -43.71
CA GLU A 209 12.67 -51.96 -43.16
C GLU A 209 11.66 -52.59 -44.12
N ASN A 210 10.80 -51.77 -44.72
CA ASN A 210 9.86 -52.21 -45.75
C ASN A 210 10.57 -52.73 -47.03
N GLU A 211 11.71 -52.15 -47.42
CA GLU A 211 12.51 -52.66 -48.55
C GLU A 211 13.20 -53.99 -48.22
N VAL A 212 13.80 -54.10 -47.03
CA VAL A 212 14.39 -55.36 -46.53
C VAL A 212 13.33 -56.47 -46.50
N GLN A 213 12.13 -56.17 -46.01
CA GLN A 213 11.04 -57.15 -45.94
C GLN A 213 10.54 -57.56 -47.34
N ARG A 214 10.49 -56.64 -48.31
CA ARG A 214 10.24 -56.98 -49.72
C ARG A 214 11.35 -57.88 -50.28
N GLY A 215 12.61 -57.57 -49.98
CA GLY A 215 13.79 -58.37 -50.32
C GLY A 215 13.63 -59.81 -49.82
N ASN A 216 13.45 -60.00 -48.52
CA ASN A 216 13.26 -61.31 -47.88
C ASN A 216 12.11 -62.11 -48.50
N VAL A 217 10.96 -61.47 -48.77
CA VAL A 217 9.81 -62.12 -49.42
C VAL A 217 10.11 -62.51 -50.87
N SER A 218 10.91 -61.73 -51.59
CA SER A 218 11.34 -62.07 -52.96
C SER A 218 12.39 -63.19 -52.97
N GLU A 219 13.32 -63.19 -52.02
CA GLU A 219 14.31 -64.25 -51.83
C GLU A 219 13.64 -65.58 -51.50
N ALA A 220 12.71 -65.60 -50.54
CA ALA A 220 11.93 -66.78 -50.19
C ALA A 220 11.19 -67.36 -51.42
N LYS A 221 10.56 -66.52 -52.25
CA LYS A 221 9.93 -66.96 -53.50
C LYS A 221 10.91 -67.53 -54.52
N MET A 222 12.13 -66.98 -54.61
CA MET A 222 13.18 -67.54 -55.45
C MET A 222 13.73 -68.87 -54.91
N LEU A 223 13.88 -69.01 -53.59
CA LEU A 223 14.28 -70.25 -52.94
C LEU A 223 13.24 -71.35 -53.14
N ASP A 224 11.95 -71.06 -52.99
CA ASP A 224 10.86 -71.99 -53.30
C ASP A 224 10.87 -72.42 -54.78
N SER A 225 11.11 -71.47 -55.69
CA SER A 225 11.27 -71.74 -57.12
C SER A 225 12.46 -72.67 -57.40
N LEU A 226 13.63 -72.38 -56.83
CA LEU A 226 14.82 -73.23 -56.95
C LEU A 226 14.61 -74.62 -56.32
N ALA A 227 13.91 -74.71 -55.19
CA ALA A 227 13.56 -75.98 -54.58
C ALA A 227 12.61 -76.80 -55.48
N SER A 228 11.67 -76.14 -56.18
CA SER A 228 10.78 -76.79 -57.14
C SER A 228 11.54 -77.31 -58.38
N GLN A 229 12.48 -76.52 -58.93
CA GLN A 229 13.36 -76.95 -60.02
C GLN A 229 14.28 -78.10 -59.60
N THR A 230 14.82 -78.05 -58.38
CA THR A 230 15.67 -79.12 -57.83
C THR A 230 14.90 -80.43 -57.74
N LYS A 231 13.64 -80.41 -57.27
CA LYS A 231 12.76 -81.59 -57.25
C LYS A 231 12.47 -82.13 -58.65
N GLN A 232 12.25 -81.26 -59.65
CA GLN A 232 12.06 -81.68 -61.04
C GLN A 232 13.32 -82.33 -61.62
N LEU A 233 14.51 -81.77 -61.35
CA LEU A 233 15.79 -82.35 -61.77
C LEU A 233 16.07 -83.70 -61.09
N GLU A 234 15.71 -83.84 -59.81
CA GLU A 234 15.82 -85.10 -59.08
C GLU A 234 14.89 -86.19 -59.65
N GLN A 235 13.64 -85.83 -59.99
CA GLN A 235 12.70 -86.72 -60.68
C GLN A 235 13.24 -87.17 -62.06
N ILE A 236 13.70 -86.22 -62.89
CA ILE A 236 14.30 -86.53 -64.21
C ILE A 236 15.55 -87.41 -64.06
N LYS A 237 16.34 -87.21 -63.00
CA LYS A 237 17.51 -88.04 -62.69
C LYS A 237 17.11 -89.48 -62.32
N ILE A 238 16.02 -89.67 -61.58
CA ILE A 238 15.48 -91.00 -61.27
C ILE A 238 15.03 -91.70 -62.55
N GLU A 239 14.20 -91.05 -63.36
CA GLU A 239 13.71 -91.58 -64.65
C GLU A 239 14.87 -91.93 -65.61
N LEU A 240 15.93 -91.10 -65.63
CA LEU A 240 17.15 -91.37 -66.40
C LEU A 240 17.87 -92.61 -65.88
N GLU A 241 17.99 -92.81 -64.57
CA GLU A 241 18.66 -93.99 -64.00
C GLU A 241 17.83 -95.27 -64.21
N GLU A 242 16.50 -95.18 -64.09
CA GLU A 242 15.57 -96.26 -64.45
C GLU A 242 15.73 -96.68 -65.93
N SER A 243 15.77 -95.72 -66.86
CA SER A 243 15.98 -96.02 -68.28
C SER A 243 17.36 -96.62 -68.58
N LYS A 244 18.41 -96.25 -67.85
CA LYS A 244 19.74 -96.92 -67.95
C LYS A 244 19.68 -98.36 -67.48
N LEU A 245 18.97 -98.64 -66.37
CA LEU A 245 18.79 -100.00 -65.87
C LEU A 245 17.97 -100.85 -66.84
N GLU A 246 16.94 -100.27 -67.48
CA GLU A 246 16.18 -100.94 -68.55
C GLU A 246 17.07 -101.23 -69.77
N ILE A 247 17.87 -100.27 -70.23
CA ILE A 247 18.85 -100.48 -71.32
C ILE A 247 19.86 -101.58 -70.96
N ALA A 248 20.34 -101.62 -69.72
CA ALA A 248 21.22 -102.69 -69.24
C ALA A 248 20.54 -104.07 -69.29
N ALA A 249 19.30 -104.17 -68.82
CA ALA A 249 18.50 -105.41 -68.85
C ALA A 249 18.15 -105.87 -70.29
N LEU A 250 17.91 -104.92 -71.21
CA LEU A 250 17.71 -105.23 -72.63
C LEU A 250 18.99 -105.77 -73.28
N ASN A 251 20.15 -105.17 -72.97
CA ASN A 251 21.45 -105.69 -73.43
C ASN A 251 21.74 -107.09 -72.88
N GLU A 252 21.40 -107.37 -71.61
CA GLU A 252 21.54 -108.70 -71.00
C GLU A 252 20.65 -109.76 -71.69
N ARG A 253 19.43 -109.39 -72.10
CA ARG A 253 18.55 -110.27 -72.91
C ARG A 253 19.11 -110.52 -74.31
N ILE A 254 19.72 -109.53 -74.96
CA ILE A 254 20.37 -109.70 -76.27
C ILE A 254 21.52 -110.72 -76.14
N VAL A 255 22.38 -110.55 -75.11
CA VAL A 255 23.49 -111.47 -74.81
C VAL A 255 22.98 -112.88 -74.47
N SER A 256 21.86 -113.00 -73.75
CA SER A 256 21.29 -114.31 -73.36
C SER A 256 20.59 -115.08 -74.50
N SER A 257 20.38 -114.47 -75.67
CA SER A 257 19.55 -115.03 -76.75
C SER A 257 20.34 -115.62 -77.93
N GLN A 258 21.68 -115.72 -77.84
CA GLN A 258 22.53 -116.24 -78.92
C GLN A 258 23.58 -117.26 -78.45
N GLU A 259 23.35 -118.53 -78.79
CA GLU A 259 24.33 -119.46 -79.40
C GLU A 259 23.58 -120.73 -79.87
N PRO A 260 24.07 -121.54 -80.86
CA PRO A 260 25.47 -121.91 -81.05
C PRO A 260 26.00 -122.04 -82.51
N SER A 261 27.33 -122.24 -82.64
CA SER A 261 28.02 -123.25 -83.50
C SER A 261 29.33 -122.78 -84.15
N LYS A 262 30.18 -123.74 -84.54
CA LYS A 262 31.63 -123.59 -84.78
C LYS A 262 32.00 -123.38 -86.25
N GLN A 263 33.01 -122.54 -86.53
CA GLN A 263 33.98 -122.79 -87.61
C GLN A 263 35.32 -122.03 -87.41
N ASN A 264 36.38 -122.50 -88.08
CA ASN A 264 37.78 -122.11 -87.82
C ASN A 264 38.26 -120.95 -88.72
N SER A 265 39.17 -120.09 -88.23
CA SER A 265 40.60 -120.02 -88.65
C SER A 265 41.28 -118.63 -88.51
N SER A 266 42.60 -118.67 -88.24
CA SER A 266 43.65 -117.63 -88.31
C SER A 266 43.60 -116.32 -87.49
N GLU A 267 44.60 -116.23 -86.61
CA GLU A 267 45.44 -115.05 -86.24
C GLU A 267 44.97 -113.93 -85.26
N CYS A 268 45.48 -114.06 -84.03
CA CYS A 268 46.39 -113.11 -83.35
C CYS A 268 45.87 -111.74 -82.81
N ASN A 269 45.35 -111.71 -81.57
CA ASN A 269 46.03 -111.09 -80.38
C ASN A 269 45.12 -110.83 -79.16
N ARG A 270 45.69 -111.04 -77.96
CA ARG A 270 45.31 -110.54 -76.60
C ARG A 270 43.89 -110.81 -76.05
N PRO A 271 43.77 -111.41 -74.84
CA PRO A 271 42.51 -111.51 -74.12
C PRO A 271 42.37 -110.50 -72.95
N ASP A 272 41.11 -110.21 -72.64
CA ASP A 272 40.56 -109.76 -71.35
C ASP A 272 40.43 -111.02 -70.42
N ARG A 273 39.89 -111.06 -69.19
CA ARG A 273 39.07 -110.16 -68.36
C ARG A 273 39.31 -110.47 -66.87
N LYS A 274 38.49 -109.86 -66.01
CA LYS A 274 38.29 -110.14 -64.58
C LYS A 274 37.59 -111.48 -64.32
N GLY A 275 37.58 -111.89 -63.04
CA GLY A 275 36.72 -112.93 -62.48
C GLY A 275 37.31 -114.34 -62.58
N GLU A 276 36.93 -115.31 -61.75
CA GLU A 276 35.97 -115.27 -60.64
C GLU A 276 36.10 -116.57 -59.81
N ASN A 277 35.51 -116.59 -58.61
CA ASN A 277 35.03 -117.78 -57.88
C ASN A 277 36.01 -118.84 -57.35
N GLU A 278 35.49 -119.50 -56.32
CA GLU A 278 36.08 -120.52 -55.46
C GLU A 278 35.25 -121.80 -55.59
N ILE A 279 35.84 -122.96 -55.23
CA ILE A 279 35.29 -124.33 -55.05
C ILE A 279 36.07 -125.40 -55.86
N LEU A 280 37.00 -126.04 -55.13
CA LEU A 280 37.15 -127.50 -54.91
C LEU A 280 37.02 -128.54 -56.06
N ILE A 281 37.86 -129.57 -55.90
CA ILE A 281 37.87 -130.90 -56.54
C ILE A 281 38.36 -130.88 -58.00
N GLY A 282 39.36 -131.65 -58.42
CA GLY A 282 40.17 -132.64 -57.68
C GLY A 282 40.38 -133.90 -58.52
N ASP A 283 41.53 -134.56 -58.34
CA ASP A 283 41.85 -135.90 -58.86
C ASP A 283 41.86 -136.06 -60.41
N ALA A 284 42.53 -137.07 -60.98
CA ALA A 284 43.65 -137.87 -60.49
C ALA A 284 44.33 -138.56 -61.67
N GLY A 285 45.55 -139.05 -61.41
CA GLY A 285 46.11 -140.16 -62.15
C GLY A 285 47.25 -139.81 -63.13
N SER A 286 48.14 -140.74 -63.44
CA SER A 286 48.14 -142.13 -62.96
C SER A 286 49.51 -142.78 -63.09
N THR A 287 49.72 -143.75 -62.20
CA THR A 287 50.62 -144.92 -62.26
C THR A 287 52.03 -144.82 -61.65
N ARG A 288 52.61 -145.90 -61.09
CA ARG A 288 52.06 -147.15 -60.50
C ARG A 288 53.21 -147.91 -59.80
N SER A 289 52.89 -148.49 -58.65
CA SER A 289 53.64 -149.44 -57.81
C SER A 289 54.44 -150.57 -58.50
N GLU A 290 55.54 -151.02 -57.86
CA GLU A 290 55.87 -152.41 -57.40
C GLU A 290 57.35 -152.43 -56.89
N GLN A 291 57.78 -153.03 -55.75
CA GLN A 291 57.87 -154.45 -55.32
C GLN A 291 58.64 -155.37 -56.32
N LYS A 292 59.52 -156.33 -55.94
CA LYS A 292 59.89 -156.96 -54.64
C LYS A 292 61.23 -157.78 -54.73
N LEU A 293 61.78 -158.17 -53.57
CA LEU A 293 62.61 -159.38 -53.26
C LEU A 293 64.11 -159.54 -53.69
N ALA A 294 64.99 -159.35 -52.68
CA ALA A 294 65.83 -160.38 -51.99
C ALA A 294 67.11 -161.04 -52.59
N LYS A 295 68.16 -161.09 -51.73
CA LYS A 295 69.34 -162.01 -51.66
C LYS A 295 70.46 -161.80 -52.72
N GLN A 296 71.76 -162.05 -52.48
CA GLN A 296 72.54 -162.46 -51.28
C GLN A 296 74.07 -162.32 -51.54
N ASN A 297 74.84 -161.86 -50.53
CA ASN A 297 76.29 -161.99 -50.23
C ASN A 297 77.40 -162.08 -51.33
N LEU A 298 78.50 -161.35 -51.04
CA LEU A 298 79.93 -161.67 -51.29
C LEU A 298 80.38 -162.15 -52.69
N SER A 299 81.26 -161.35 -53.33
CA SER A 299 82.60 -161.84 -53.69
C SER A 299 83.59 -160.69 -53.92
N LEU A 300 84.88 -161.05 -53.94
CA LEU A 300 86.02 -160.14 -53.87
C LEU A 300 86.64 -159.88 -55.26
N GLY A 301 86.86 -158.62 -55.61
CA GLY A 301 88.07 -158.18 -56.31
C GLY A 301 88.13 -158.17 -57.85
N LYS A 302 88.93 -157.19 -58.31
CA LYS A 302 89.45 -156.92 -59.67
C LYS A 302 88.55 -155.99 -60.50
N LYS A 303 88.84 -154.69 -60.58
CA LYS A 303 90.02 -153.95 -61.08
C LYS A 303 89.69 -153.31 -62.44
N ASP A 304 89.45 -152.01 -62.40
CA ASP A 304 90.19 -151.00 -63.17
C ASP A 304 90.48 -151.31 -64.65
N ALA A 305 89.56 -150.96 -65.54
CA ALA A 305 89.87 -150.72 -66.95
C ALA A 305 88.86 -149.80 -67.70
N ASN A 306 88.12 -148.89 -67.03
CA ASN A 306 87.34 -147.86 -67.75
C ASN A 306 86.98 -146.58 -66.97
N ILE A 307 87.82 -146.19 -66.00
CA ILE A 307 87.60 -145.04 -65.10
C ILE A 307 87.76 -143.66 -65.80
N ALA A 308 88.06 -143.63 -67.11
CA ALA A 308 88.31 -142.40 -67.86
C ALA A 308 87.10 -141.84 -68.65
N LEU A 309 86.13 -142.67 -69.05
CA LEU A 309 85.06 -142.23 -69.96
C LEU A 309 83.72 -141.88 -69.27
N SER A 310 83.38 -142.54 -68.16
CA SER A 310 82.17 -142.23 -67.39
C SER A 310 82.26 -140.86 -66.73
N ASN A 311 83.43 -140.51 -66.19
CA ASN A 311 83.67 -139.26 -65.47
C ASN A 311 83.52 -138.03 -66.38
N SER A 312 83.82 -138.16 -67.67
CA SER A 312 83.62 -137.09 -68.67
C SER A 312 82.13 -136.81 -68.92
N LYS A 313 81.28 -137.83 -68.82
CA LYS A 313 79.84 -137.70 -69.08
C LYS A 313 79.05 -137.24 -67.86
N THR A 314 79.38 -137.75 -66.67
CA THR A 314 78.84 -137.20 -65.42
C THR A 314 79.24 -135.73 -65.24
N SER A 315 80.50 -135.37 -65.53
CA SER A 315 80.97 -133.98 -65.49
C SER A 315 80.26 -133.07 -66.51
N LEU A 316 79.85 -133.59 -67.67
CA LEU A 316 79.04 -132.84 -68.65
C LEU A 316 77.62 -132.57 -68.13
N ASP A 317 76.96 -133.59 -67.58
CA ASP A 317 75.59 -133.49 -67.06
C ASP A 317 75.56 -132.61 -65.78
N GLU A 318 76.57 -132.72 -64.92
CA GLU A 318 76.82 -131.82 -63.78
C GLU A 318 77.05 -130.37 -64.27
N MET A 319 77.88 -130.14 -65.29
CA MET A 319 78.08 -128.82 -65.88
C MET A 319 76.78 -128.25 -66.47
N GLN A 320 75.90 -129.09 -67.04
CA GLN A 320 74.61 -128.66 -67.59
C GLN A 320 73.60 -128.31 -66.47
N LEU A 321 73.60 -129.06 -65.36
CA LEU A 321 72.83 -128.74 -64.16
C LEU A 321 73.31 -127.42 -63.53
N LEU A 322 74.62 -127.29 -63.29
CA LEU A 322 75.24 -126.05 -62.78
C LEU A 322 74.96 -124.85 -63.67
N LYS A 323 74.90 -125.03 -64.99
CA LYS A 323 74.54 -123.97 -65.95
C LYS A 323 73.08 -123.55 -65.87
N ASN A 324 72.17 -124.48 -65.59
CA ASN A 324 70.75 -124.18 -65.37
C ASN A 324 70.52 -123.55 -64.00
N GLU A 325 71.22 -124.03 -62.97
CA GLU A 325 71.23 -123.44 -61.62
C GLU A 325 71.80 -122.02 -61.62
N LEU A 326 72.91 -121.78 -62.34
CA LEU A 326 73.47 -120.45 -62.54
C LEU A 326 72.51 -119.50 -63.28
N LYS A 327 71.76 -119.99 -64.28
CA LYS A 327 70.70 -119.20 -64.92
C LYS A 327 69.58 -118.85 -63.96
N LEU A 328 69.10 -119.82 -63.16
CA LEU A 328 68.07 -119.57 -62.15
C LEU A 328 68.56 -118.60 -61.07
N ALA A 329 69.85 -118.67 -60.70
CA ALA A 329 70.48 -117.71 -59.79
C ALA A 329 70.55 -116.30 -60.40
N ILE A 330 70.94 -116.16 -61.67
CA ILE A 330 70.93 -114.86 -62.38
C ILE A 330 69.50 -114.32 -62.51
N GLU A 331 68.53 -115.14 -62.87
CA GLU A 331 67.12 -114.73 -62.94
C GLU A 331 66.57 -114.33 -61.56
N ALA A 332 67.00 -115.01 -60.49
CA ALA A 332 66.66 -114.65 -59.12
C ALA A 332 67.35 -113.35 -58.67
N GLU A 333 68.61 -113.12 -59.06
CA GLU A 333 69.34 -111.89 -58.83
C GLU A 333 68.71 -110.71 -59.59
N GLU A 334 68.31 -110.88 -60.85
CA GLU A 334 67.57 -109.86 -61.61
C GLU A 334 66.20 -109.55 -61.01
N LYS A 335 65.46 -110.56 -60.54
CA LYS A 335 64.18 -110.38 -59.84
C LYS A 335 64.39 -109.67 -58.49
N SER A 336 65.43 -110.04 -57.75
CA SER A 336 65.81 -109.40 -56.49
C SER A 336 66.23 -107.94 -56.70
N LYS A 337 67.00 -107.66 -57.75
CA LYS A 337 67.39 -106.31 -58.15
C LYS A 337 66.18 -105.46 -58.53
N LYS A 338 65.25 -105.97 -59.34
CA LYS A 338 64.01 -105.25 -59.66
C LYS A 338 63.19 -104.94 -58.41
N ALA A 339 63.02 -105.90 -57.50
CA ALA A 339 62.36 -105.66 -56.22
C ALA A 339 63.11 -104.63 -55.34
N MET A 340 64.44 -104.56 -55.43
CA MET A 340 65.27 -103.56 -54.74
C MET A 340 65.15 -102.16 -55.37
N ASP A 341 65.10 -102.08 -56.70
CA ASP A 341 64.90 -100.84 -57.45
C ASP A 341 63.47 -100.29 -57.22
N ASP A 342 62.45 -101.14 -57.22
CA ASP A 342 61.05 -100.81 -56.87
C ASP A 342 60.94 -100.33 -55.41
N LEU A 343 61.61 -101.02 -54.47
CA LEU A 343 61.68 -100.58 -53.07
C LEU A 343 62.40 -99.23 -52.92
N ALA A 344 63.45 -98.98 -53.71
CA ALA A 344 64.16 -97.71 -53.72
C ALA A 344 63.30 -96.56 -54.27
N LEU A 345 62.44 -96.82 -55.26
CA LEU A 345 61.43 -95.88 -55.75
C LEU A 345 60.41 -95.55 -54.65
N VAL A 346 59.80 -96.57 -54.02
CA VAL A 346 58.83 -96.37 -52.91
C VAL A 346 59.46 -95.61 -51.74
N LEU A 347 60.70 -95.94 -51.35
CA LEU A 347 61.41 -95.21 -50.29
C LEU A 347 61.69 -93.76 -50.66
N LYS A 348 61.99 -93.48 -51.94
CA LYS A 348 62.19 -92.11 -52.42
C LYS A 348 60.89 -91.32 -52.43
N GLU A 349 59.79 -91.93 -52.88
CA GLU A 349 58.45 -91.32 -52.86
C GLU A 349 58.03 -90.98 -51.42
N VAL A 350 58.09 -91.96 -50.50
CA VAL A 350 57.82 -91.76 -49.07
C VAL A 350 58.72 -90.69 -48.45
N ALA A 351 60.01 -90.61 -48.83
CA ALA A 351 60.90 -89.54 -48.38
C ALA A 351 60.49 -88.16 -48.93
N THR A 352 60.09 -88.06 -50.20
CA THR A 352 59.62 -86.80 -50.79
C THR A 352 58.27 -86.36 -50.22
N GLU A 353 57.34 -87.28 -49.97
CA GLU A 353 56.07 -87.00 -49.30
C GLU A 353 56.29 -86.58 -47.85
N SER A 354 57.18 -87.26 -47.11
CA SER A 354 57.57 -86.87 -45.76
C SER A 354 58.16 -85.46 -45.70
N ASN A 355 59.00 -85.09 -46.69
CA ASN A 355 59.58 -83.76 -46.77
C ASN A 355 58.55 -82.70 -47.18
N GLN A 356 57.69 -82.99 -48.17
CA GLN A 356 56.59 -82.10 -48.55
C GLN A 356 55.58 -81.89 -47.41
N ALA A 357 55.33 -82.92 -46.60
CA ALA A 357 54.51 -82.83 -45.39
C ALA A 357 55.17 -81.93 -44.33
N LYS A 358 56.49 -82.03 -44.11
CA LYS A 358 57.24 -81.13 -43.22
C LYS A 358 57.24 -79.68 -43.71
N GLU A 359 57.35 -79.45 -45.01
CA GLU A 359 57.25 -78.11 -45.60
C GLU A 359 55.86 -77.50 -45.41
N LYS A 360 54.79 -78.27 -45.70
CA LYS A 360 53.40 -77.86 -45.44
C LYS A 360 53.16 -77.58 -43.95
N LEU A 361 53.70 -78.42 -43.06
CA LEU A 361 53.66 -78.23 -41.61
C LEU A 361 54.37 -76.93 -41.19
N SER A 362 55.56 -76.65 -41.75
CA SER A 362 56.32 -75.41 -41.50
C SER A 362 55.53 -74.16 -41.91
N VAL A 363 54.92 -74.17 -43.10
CA VAL A 363 54.05 -73.08 -43.57
C VAL A 363 52.84 -72.89 -42.65
N ALA A 364 52.19 -73.99 -42.23
CA ALA A 364 51.08 -73.93 -41.29
C ALA A 364 51.48 -73.38 -39.90
N TYR A 365 52.68 -73.73 -39.40
CA TYR A 365 53.24 -73.16 -38.17
C TYR A 365 53.50 -71.65 -38.30
N LEU A 366 54.08 -71.19 -39.42
CA LEU A 366 54.31 -69.76 -39.68
C LEU A 366 52.99 -68.98 -39.79
N GLN A 367 51.98 -69.52 -40.48
CA GLN A 367 50.65 -68.93 -40.57
C GLN A 367 49.96 -68.87 -39.19
N LEU A 368 50.05 -69.94 -38.40
CA LEU A 368 49.52 -69.96 -37.02
C LEU A 368 50.19 -68.90 -36.14
N GLU A 369 51.51 -68.71 -36.27
CA GLU A 369 52.23 -67.71 -35.48
C GLU A 369 51.91 -66.27 -35.93
N GLN A 370 51.72 -66.05 -37.24
CA GLN A 370 51.20 -64.78 -37.75
C GLN A 370 49.80 -64.48 -37.17
N VAL A 371 48.86 -65.43 -37.25
CA VAL A 371 47.49 -65.26 -36.74
C VAL A 371 47.48 -65.02 -35.22
N LYS A 372 48.36 -65.66 -34.44
CA LYS A 372 48.53 -65.34 -33.01
C LYS A 372 49.02 -63.91 -32.79
N GLY A 373 49.99 -63.45 -33.60
CA GLY A 373 50.50 -62.08 -33.54
C GLY A 373 49.42 -61.04 -33.82
N GLU A 374 48.62 -61.26 -34.87
CA GLU A 374 47.45 -60.44 -35.21
C GLU A 374 46.39 -60.45 -34.10
N ALA A 375 46.10 -61.63 -33.51
CA ALA A 375 45.15 -61.76 -32.40
C ALA A 375 45.59 -61.00 -31.13
N GLU A 376 46.87 -61.05 -30.75
CA GLU A 376 47.36 -60.30 -29.59
C GLU A 376 47.41 -58.78 -29.87
N GLN A 377 47.70 -58.36 -31.11
CA GLN A 377 47.57 -56.94 -31.52
C GLN A 377 46.12 -56.45 -31.39
N LEU A 378 45.14 -57.21 -31.91
CA LEU A 378 43.72 -56.88 -31.77
C LEU A 378 43.31 -56.81 -30.29
N LYS A 379 43.79 -57.71 -29.45
CA LYS A 379 43.54 -57.72 -28.00
C LYS A 379 44.21 -56.56 -27.25
N VAL A 380 45.32 -56.01 -27.73
CA VAL A 380 45.87 -54.74 -27.22
C VAL A 380 45.00 -53.56 -27.65
N ILE A 381 44.55 -53.52 -28.91
CA ILE A 381 43.67 -52.47 -29.42
C ILE A 381 42.35 -52.44 -28.64
N VAL A 382 41.69 -53.60 -28.46
CA VAL A 382 40.44 -53.75 -27.69
C VAL A 382 40.61 -53.20 -26.28
N ARG A 383 41.62 -53.64 -25.52
CA ARG A 383 41.92 -53.09 -24.19
C ARG A 383 42.12 -51.57 -24.19
N SER A 384 42.88 -51.04 -25.15
CA SER A 384 43.11 -49.59 -25.28
C SER A 384 41.85 -48.79 -25.66
N THR A 385 40.83 -49.44 -26.21
CA THR A 385 39.51 -48.84 -26.45
C THR A 385 38.60 -48.96 -25.25
N GLU A 386 38.59 -50.11 -24.57
CA GLU A 386 37.87 -50.34 -23.30
C GLU A 386 38.32 -49.32 -22.24
N GLU A 387 39.63 -49.17 -22.02
CA GLU A 387 40.21 -48.17 -21.11
C GLU A 387 39.80 -46.73 -21.46
N ARG A 388 39.65 -46.40 -22.74
CA ARG A 388 39.17 -45.07 -23.18
C ARG A 388 37.68 -44.88 -22.94
N TYR A 389 36.86 -45.91 -23.14
CA TYR A 389 35.43 -45.84 -22.84
C TYR A 389 35.18 -45.75 -21.33
N GLU A 390 35.95 -46.46 -20.50
CA GLU A 390 35.93 -46.33 -19.03
C GLU A 390 36.24 -44.89 -18.60
N GLN A 391 37.29 -44.28 -19.17
CA GLN A 391 37.65 -42.88 -18.89
C GLN A 391 36.53 -41.90 -19.28
N LEU A 392 35.95 -42.03 -20.48
CA LEU A 392 34.84 -41.19 -20.94
C LEU A 392 33.58 -41.36 -20.06
N LEU A 393 33.30 -42.59 -19.63
CA LEU A 393 32.20 -42.90 -18.71
C LEU A 393 32.41 -42.23 -17.35
N ASP A 394 33.65 -42.25 -16.82
CA ASP A 394 33.99 -41.61 -15.55
C ASP A 394 34.04 -40.08 -15.62
N GLU A 395 34.43 -39.50 -16.76
CA GLU A 395 34.30 -38.07 -17.04
C GLU A 395 32.80 -37.66 -17.01
N ALA A 396 31.96 -38.37 -17.75
CA ALA A 396 30.51 -38.13 -17.81
C ALA A 396 29.82 -38.30 -16.45
N LYS A 397 30.23 -39.27 -15.62
CA LYS A 397 29.73 -39.41 -14.23
C LYS A 397 30.06 -38.18 -13.38
N LYS A 398 31.29 -37.65 -13.47
CA LYS A 398 31.71 -36.46 -12.72
C LYS A 398 30.95 -35.21 -13.18
N GLU A 399 30.78 -35.04 -14.49
CA GLU A 399 30.00 -33.93 -15.06
C GLU A 399 28.53 -34.01 -14.63
N ALA A 400 27.90 -35.19 -14.69
CA ALA A 400 26.56 -35.41 -14.19
C ALA A 400 26.42 -35.10 -12.69
N GLU A 401 27.42 -35.45 -11.87
CA GLU A 401 27.43 -35.10 -10.45
C GLU A 401 27.61 -33.60 -10.20
N LEU A 402 28.44 -32.90 -10.98
CA LEU A 402 28.56 -31.44 -10.92
C LEU A 402 27.25 -30.73 -11.30
N HIS A 403 26.55 -31.23 -12.32
CA HIS A 403 25.21 -30.72 -12.68
C HIS A 403 24.19 -30.99 -11.57
N ARG A 404 24.15 -32.20 -11.00
CA ARG A 404 23.28 -32.56 -9.87
C ARG A 404 23.52 -31.63 -8.68
N ASN A 405 24.77 -31.46 -8.25
CA ASN A 405 25.13 -30.59 -7.13
C ASN A 405 24.79 -29.11 -7.41
N THR A 406 24.88 -28.67 -8.67
CA THR A 406 24.48 -27.32 -9.08
C THR A 406 22.97 -27.13 -9.02
N ALA A 407 22.20 -28.12 -9.49
CA ALA A 407 20.74 -28.10 -9.39
C ALA A 407 20.25 -28.14 -7.94
N ASP A 408 20.86 -28.98 -7.09
CA ASP A 408 20.56 -29.06 -5.66
C ASP A 408 20.81 -27.72 -4.95
N ARG A 409 21.94 -27.04 -5.26
CA ARG A 409 22.24 -25.70 -4.72
C ARG A 409 21.19 -24.68 -5.17
N LEU A 410 20.87 -24.62 -6.46
CA LEU A 410 19.89 -23.67 -7.00
C LEU A 410 18.47 -23.92 -6.44
N ARG A 411 18.11 -25.18 -6.18
CA ARG A 411 16.85 -25.55 -5.51
C ARG A 411 16.81 -25.00 -4.09
N VAL A 412 17.88 -25.17 -3.30
CA VAL A 412 17.96 -24.62 -1.93
C VAL A 412 17.93 -23.09 -1.94
N GLU A 413 18.65 -22.42 -2.85
CA GLU A 413 18.59 -20.96 -3.01
C GLU A 413 17.17 -20.45 -3.38
N ALA A 414 16.42 -21.21 -4.18
CA ALA A 414 15.02 -20.92 -4.50
C ALA A 414 14.10 -21.11 -3.28
N GLU A 415 14.30 -22.16 -2.49
CA GLU A 415 13.55 -22.43 -1.25
C GLU A 415 13.83 -21.35 -0.18
N GLU A 416 15.08 -20.96 0.02
CA GLU A 416 15.48 -19.89 0.95
C GLU A 416 14.90 -18.53 0.55
N THR A 417 14.97 -18.17 -0.73
CA THR A 417 14.40 -16.90 -1.21
C THR A 417 12.87 -16.88 -1.10
N LEU A 418 12.19 -18.00 -1.35
CA LEU A 418 10.75 -18.15 -1.14
C LEU A 418 10.37 -18.02 0.34
N LEU A 419 11.11 -18.67 1.26
CA LEU A 419 10.90 -18.52 2.70
C LEU A 419 11.11 -17.07 3.18
N ALA A 420 12.13 -16.39 2.66
CA ALA A 420 12.38 -14.99 2.96
C ALA A 420 11.27 -14.05 2.45
N TRP A 421 10.69 -14.33 1.29
CA TRP A 421 9.53 -13.59 0.78
C TRP A 421 8.26 -13.87 1.59
N ASN A 422 7.97 -15.13 1.93
CA ASN A 422 6.84 -15.50 2.79
C ASN A 422 6.94 -14.84 4.17
N GLY A 423 8.14 -14.75 4.75
CA GLY A 423 8.38 -14.02 6.00
C GLY A 423 8.07 -12.52 5.89
N LYS A 424 8.44 -11.87 4.78
CA LYS A 424 8.09 -10.47 4.51
C LYS A 424 6.58 -10.29 4.30
N GLU A 425 5.95 -11.16 3.53
CA GLU A 425 4.50 -11.13 3.29
C GLU A 425 3.72 -11.28 4.60
N MET A 426 4.10 -12.23 5.46
CA MET A 426 3.51 -12.38 6.80
C MET A 426 3.65 -11.11 7.65
N GLY A 427 4.81 -10.45 7.58
CA GLY A 427 5.05 -9.14 8.20
C GLY A 427 4.09 -8.06 7.68
N PHE A 428 3.96 -7.92 6.35
CA PHE A 428 3.05 -6.97 5.73
C PHE A 428 1.58 -7.26 6.07
N VAL A 429 1.15 -8.53 6.03
CA VAL A 429 -0.21 -8.95 6.43
C VAL A 429 -0.50 -8.58 7.88
N SER A 430 0.49 -8.76 8.78
CA SER A 430 0.36 -8.36 10.19
C SER A 430 0.24 -6.85 10.37
N CYS A 431 1.00 -6.05 9.61
CA CYS A 431 0.88 -4.59 9.61
C CYS A 431 -0.46 -4.11 9.05
N ILE A 432 -0.96 -4.74 7.97
CA ILE A 432 -2.26 -4.43 7.38
C ILE A 432 -3.37 -4.71 8.40
N LYS A 433 -3.42 -5.91 8.99
CA LYS A 433 -4.42 -6.28 10.01
C LYS A 433 -4.48 -5.26 11.15
N ARG A 434 -3.32 -4.90 11.72
CA ARG A 434 -3.25 -3.90 12.80
C ARG A 434 -3.77 -2.53 12.37
N ALA A 435 -3.42 -2.07 11.16
CA ALA A 435 -3.92 -0.80 10.63
C ALA A 435 -5.43 -0.83 10.33
N GLU A 436 -6.00 -2.00 10.00
CA GLU A 436 -7.43 -2.20 9.82
C GLU A 436 -8.18 -2.24 11.15
N GLU A 437 -7.61 -2.86 12.19
CA GLU A 437 -8.09 -2.86 13.57
C GLU A 437 -8.10 -1.44 14.16
N GLU A 438 -6.97 -0.72 14.06
CA GLU A 438 -6.85 0.70 14.47
C GLU A 438 -7.87 1.58 13.73
N ARG A 439 -8.07 1.37 12.43
CA ARG A 439 -9.11 2.06 11.64
C ARG A 439 -10.51 1.75 12.17
N ALA A 440 -10.81 0.49 12.50
CA ALA A 440 -12.12 0.09 13.00
C ALA A 440 -12.44 0.73 14.36
N VAL A 441 -11.45 0.76 15.28
CA VAL A 441 -11.57 1.47 16.56
C VAL A 441 -11.81 2.96 16.35
N ALA A 442 -11.01 3.62 15.51
CA ALA A 442 -11.18 5.05 15.22
C ALA A 442 -12.52 5.38 14.54
N GLN A 443 -13.04 4.49 13.69
CA GLN A 443 -14.37 4.62 13.09
C GLN A 443 -15.48 4.51 14.13
N HIS A 444 -15.39 3.54 15.05
CA HIS A 444 -16.34 3.36 16.14
C HIS A 444 -16.35 4.56 17.11
N GLU A 445 -15.18 5.08 17.47
CA GLU A 445 -15.08 6.29 18.30
C GLU A 445 -15.66 7.52 17.60
N ASN A 446 -15.42 7.69 16.30
CA ASN A 446 -15.97 8.79 15.52
C ASN A 446 -17.52 8.70 15.43
N ALA A 447 -18.08 7.49 15.24
CA ALA A 447 -19.52 7.27 15.29
C ALA A 447 -20.11 7.69 16.66
N ARG A 448 -19.50 7.24 17.77
CA ARG A 448 -19.90 7.60 19.14
C ARG A 448 -19.82 9.11 19.41
N LEU A 449 -18.77 9.77 18.91
CA LEU A 449 -18.62 11.23 19.02
C LEU A 449 -19.66 11.97 18.15
N SER A 450 -19.98 11.47 16.96
CA SER A 450 -21.03 12.01 16.09
C SER A 450 -22.41 11.94 16.74
N GLU A 451 -22.75 10.83 17.40
CA GLU A 451 -23.99 10.68 18.18
C GLU A 451 -24.05 11.63 19.37
N SER A 452 -22.94 11.74 20.12
CA SER A 452 -22.82 12.70 21.23
C SER A 452 -22.98 14.15 20.76
N LEU A 453 -22.37 14.53 19.63
CA LEU A 453 -22.51 15.84 19.01
C LEU A 453 -23.96 16.12 18.61
N LYS A 454 -24.63 15.17 17.92
CA LYS A 454 -26.05 15.29 17.58
C LYS A 454 -26.89 15.51 18.84
N ALA A 455 -26.69 14.72 19.89
CA ALA A 455 -27.41 14.88 21.16
C ALA A 455 -27.18 16.26 21.81
N ALA A 456 -25.95 16.78 21.76
CA ALA A 456 -25.63 18.13 22.23
C ALA A 456 -26.31 19.22 21.38
N GLU A 457 -26.32 19.07 20.05
CA GLU A 457 -27.04 20.00 19.17
C GLU A 457 -28.55 20.00 19.40
N HIS A 458 -29.17 18.84 19.60
CA HIS A 458 -30.60 18.74 19.94
C HIS A 458 -30.91 19.48 21.25
N LYS A 459 -30.07 19.33 22.28
CA LYS A 459 -30.19 20.09 23.54
C LYS A 459 -30.02 21.59 23.32
N MET A 460 -29.05 22.01 22.49
CA MET A 460 -28.86 23.43 22.15
C MET A 460 -30.04 24.01 21.36
N ARG A 461 -30.69 23.24 20.48
CA ARG A 461 -31.91 23.68 19.77
C ARG A 461 -33.07 23.85 20.76
N ALA A 462 -33.35 22.84 21.59
CA ALA A 462 -34.39 22.92 22.62
C ALA A 462 -34.21 24.12 23.57
N ALA A 463 -32.99 24.35 24.07
CA ALA A 463 -32.70 25.50 24.94
C ALA A 463 -32.88 26.86 24.24
N ARG A 464 -32.63 26.94 22.92
CA ARG A 464 -32.94 28.15 22.13
C ARG A 464 -34.45 28.35 21.98
N ASP A 465 -35.21 27.28 21.74
CA ASP A 465 -36.67 27.33 21.60
C ASP A 465 -37.35 27.75 22.91
N GLU A 466 -36.89 27.23 24.05
CA GLU A 466 -37.26 27.71 25.38
C GLU A 466 -36.88 29.18 25.59
N SER A 467 -35.70 29.60 25.15
CA SER A 467 -35.27 31.01 25.22
C SER A 467 -36.13 31.94 24.34
N TYR A 468 -36.68 31.46 23.20
CA TYR A 468 -37.65 32.22 22.42
C TYR A 468 -38.98 32.35 23.18
N LYS A 469 -39.54 31.25 23.69
CA LYS A 469 -40.77 31.24 24.50
C LYS A 469 -40.66 32.19 25.71
N LEU A 470 -39.55 32.14 26.44
CA LEU A 470 -39.30 33.02 27.59
C LEU A 470 -39.20 34.50 27.19
N ARG A 471 -38.60 34.82 26.03
CA ARG A 471 -38.58 36.19 25.50
C ARG A 471 -39.98 36.69 25.15
N ASP A 472 -40.83 35.85 24.58
CA ASP A 472 -42.18 36.26 24.18
C ASP A 472 -43.12 36.41 25.39
N ILE A 473 -43.01 35.53 26.40
CA ILE A 473 -43.65 35.71 27.71
C ILE A 473 -43.18 37.02 28.37
N LEU A 474 -41.88 37.34 28.32
CA LEU A 474 -41.33 38.57 28.87
C LEU A 474 -41.86 39.82 28.13
N LYS A 475 -41.96 39.79 26.79
CA LYS A 475 -42.60 40.86 26.01
C LYS A 475 -44.06 41.06 26.41
N GLN A 476 -44.82 39.96 26.57
CA GLN A 476 -46.20 40.02 27.01
C GLN A 476 -46.32 40.66 28.40
N ALA A 477 -45.52 40.20 29.38
CA ALA A 477 -45.51 40.76 30.73
C ALA A 477 -45.12 42.25 30.77
N ILE A 478 -44.18 42.70 29.91
CA ILE A 478 -43.84 44.12 29.74
C ILE A 478 -45.03 44.91 29.18
N ASN A 479 -45.72 44.38 28.17
CA ASN A 479 -46.88 45.04 27.56
C ASN A 479 -48.06 45.14 28.54
N GLU A 480 -48.35 44.06 29.29
CA GLU A 480 -49.37 44.05 30.35
C GLU A 480 -49.01 45.01 31.50
N SER A 481 -47.74 45.06 31.91
CA SER A 481 -47.25 46.02 32.91
C SER A 481 -47.40 47.47 32.44
N ASN A 482 -47.10 47.75 31.17
CA ASN A 482 -47.30 49.08 30.57
C ASN A 482 -48.79 49.45 30.48
N ALA A 483 -49.66 48.51 30.11
CA ALA A 483 -51.12 48.72 30.08
C ALA A 483 -51.68 49.00 31.49
N ALA A 484 -51.27 48.21 32.49
CA ALA A 484 -51.64 48.43 33.90
C ALA A 484 -51.11 49.78 34.42
N LYS A 485 -49.89 50.17 34.03
CA LYS A 485 -49.31 51.49 34.38
C LYS A 485 -50.09 52.64 33.74
N ALA A 486 -50.54 52.50 32.50
CA ALA A 486 -51.39 53.49 31.82
C ALA A 486 -52.76 53.62 32.48
N ALA A 487 -53.43 52.49 32.78
CA ALA A 487 -54.70 52.47 33.51
C ALA A 487 -54.58 53.09 34.92
N ALA A 488 -53.48 52.80 35.63
CA ALA A 488 -53.17 53.45 36.91
C ALA A 488 -52.75 54.93 36.77
N GLY A 489 -52.40 55.39 35.57
CA GLY A 489 -52.26 56.82 35.26
C GLY A 489 -53.63 57.48 35.21
N LEU A 490 -54.50 57.01 34.31
CA LEU A 490 -55.88 57.49 34.15
C LEU A 490 -56.64 57.52 35.48
N ALA A 491 -56.57 56.44 36.27
CA ALA A 491 -57.23 56.39 37.58
C ALA A 491 -56.67 57.39 38.61
N ARG A 492 -55.41 57.82 38.49
CA ARG A 492 -54.87 58.91 39.33
C ARG A 492 -55.34 60.27 38.84
N ASP A 493 -55.35 60.48 37.53
CA ASP A 493 -55.77 61.74 36.90
C ASP A 493 -57.26 62.00 37.18
N GLU A 494 -58.11 60.98 37.04
CA GLU A 494 -59.52 60.99 37.47
C GLU A 494 -59.67 61.25 38.97
N ASN A 495 -58.82 60.65 39.81
CA ASN A 495 -58.85 60.89 41.26
C ASN A 495 -58.44 62.32 41.64
N SER A 496 -57.49 62.93 40.94
CA SER A 496 -57.18 64.36 41.10
C SER A 496 -58.35 65.23 40.66
N HIS A 497 -58.93 64.97 39.50
CA HIS A 497 -60.07 65.75 39.00
C HIS A 497 -61.29 65.68 39.95
N LEU A 498 -61.57 64.50 40.51
CA LEU A 498 -62.61 64.34 41.53
C LEU A 498 -62.30 65.06 42.85
N LYS A 499 -61.02 65.18 43.24
CA LYS A 499 -60.61 65.99 44.40
C LYS A 499 -60.78 67.48 44.15
N ASP A 500 -60.44 67.94 42.94
CA ASP A 500 -60.59 69.34 42.56
C ASP A 500 -62.08 69.73 42.54
N ILE A 501 -62.94 68.90 41.93
CA ILE A 501 -64.40 69.07 41.99
C ILE A 501 -64.91 69.04 43.44
N LEU A 502 -64.41 68.14 44.28
CA LEU A 502 -64.81 68.08 45.68
C LEU A 502 -64.44 69.37 46.42
N ALA A 503 -63.23 69.89 46.22
CA ALA A 503 -62.80 71.17 46.79
C ALA A 503 -63.68 72.34 46.32
N GLU A 504 -64.01 72.42 45.02
CA GLU A 504 -64.97 73.41 44.50
C GLU A 504 -66.36 73.31 45.18
N LYS A 505 -66.83 72.09 45.48
CA LYS A 505 -68.10 71.90 46.21
C LYS A 505 -67.98 72.27 47.68
N ASP A 506 -66.88 71.95 48.35
CA ASP A 506 -66.63 72.32 49.74
C ASP A 506 -66.52 73.84 49.89
N GLU A 507 -65.86 74.53 48.96
CA GLU A 507 -65.85 76.00 48.87
C GLU A 507 -67.27 76.57 48.67
N ALA A 508 -68.04 76.03 47.70
CA ALA A 508 -69.42 76.46 47.48
C ALA A 508 -70.33 76.23 48.69
N LEU A 509 -70.16 75.11 49.40
CA LEU A 509 -70.86 74.82 50.66
C LEU A 509 -70.43 75.77 51.78
N TYR A 510 -69.15 76.13 51.87
CA TYR A 510 -68.66 77.13 52.82
C TYR A 510 -69.29 78.51 52.56
N PHE A 511 -69.31 78.98 51.30
CA PHE A 511 -69.98 80.22 50.92
C PHE A 511 -71.48 80.20 51.24
N LEU A 512 -72.19 79.12 50.89
CA LEU A 512 -73.61 78.97 51.23
C LEU A 512 -73.85 78.93 52.75
N THR A 513 -72.95 78.33 53.52
CA THR A 513 -73.04 78.29 54.99
C THR A 513 -72.84 79.68 55.58
N GLN A 514 -71.84 80.43 55.12
CA GLN A 514 -71.58 81.80 55.54
C GLN A 514 -72.74 82.74 55.19
N GLU A 515 -73.31 82.61 53.99
CA GLU A 515 -74.48 83.39 53.57
C GLU A 515 -75.74 83.02 54.37
N ASN A 516 -75.97 81.74 54.67
CA ASN A 516 -77.06 81.33 55.57
C ASN A 516 -76.91 81.92 56.98
N GLU A 517 -75.69 81.99 57.51
CA GLU A 517 -75.43 82.60 58.81
C GLU A 517 -75.63 84.13 58.77
N ARG A 518 -75.20 84.80 57.68
CA ARG A 518 -75.51 86.22 57.43
C ARG A 518 -77.02 86.46 57.35
N LEU A 519 -77.75 85.57 56.68
CA LEU A 519 -79.21 85.64 56.57
C LEU A 519 -79.88 85.39 57.92
N ARG A 520 -79.39 84.48 58.77
CA ARG A 520 -79.88 84.30 60.15
C ARG A 520 -79.66 85.54 61.01
N ILE A 521 -78.48 86.15 60.96
CA ILE A 521 -78.19 87.39 61.68
C ILE A 521 -79.14 88.51 61.21
N ASN A 522 -79.34 88.63 59.89
CA ASN A 522 -80.30 89.59 59.32
C ASN A 522 -81.76 89.27 59.68
N GLU A 523 -82.14 87.98 59.75
CA GLU A 523 -83.46 87.55 60.20
C GLU A 523 -83.69 87.93 61.67
N VAL A 524 -82.73 87.66 62.56
CA VAL A 524 -82.81 88.05 63.98
C VAL A 524 -82.93 89.56 64.12
N ALA A 525 -82.12 90.34 63.39
CA ALA A 525 -82.20 91.80 63.37
C ALA A 525 -83.55 92.31 62.80
N ALA A 526 -84.07 91.69 61.74
CA ALA A 526 -85.38 92.02 61.18
C ALA A 526 -86.53 91.65 62.15
N GLN A 527 -86.45 90.50 62.83
CA GLN A 527 -87.37 90.11 63.89
C GLN A 527 -87.33 91.09 65.07
N GLU A 528 -86.15 91.62 65.42
CA GLU A 528 -85.96 92.64 66.45
C GLU A 528 -86.57 94.00 66.03
N ASN A 529 -86.25 94.49 64.83
CA ASN A 529 -86.90 95.66 64.22
C ASN A 529 -88.44 95.49 64.17
N VAL A 530 -88.95 94.29 63.87
CA VAL A 530 -90.40 93.99 63.91
C VAL A 530 -90.95 93.98 65.34
N LYS A 531 -90.18 93.55 66.36
CA LYS A 531 -90.57 93.68 67.77
C LYS A 531 -90.62 95.16 68.18
N GLU A 532 -89.62 95.96 67.80
CA GLU A 532 -89.60 97.41 68.06
C GLU A 532 -90.76 98.12 67.36
N LEU A 533 -91.00 97.86 66.07
CA LEU A 533 -92.15 98.42 65.34
C LEU A 533 -93.48 97.97 65.96
N LYS A 534 -93.60 96.73 66.45
CA LYS A 534 -94.77 96.28 67.20
C LYS A 534 -94.92 97.02 68.54
N GLN A 535 -93.82 97.34 69.23
CA GLN A 535 -93.85 98.17 70.45
C GLN A 535 -94.25 99.61 70.13
N LEU A 536 -93.68 100.23 69.08
CA LEU A 536 -94.05 101.56 68.60
C LEU A 536 -95.52 101.61 68.13
N LEU A 537 -96.02 100.58 67.45
CA LEU A 537 -97.46 100.42 67.16
C LEU A 537 -98.27 100.26 68.46
N SER A 538 -97.76 99.56 69.47
CA SER A 538 -98.40 99.43 70.79
C SER A 538 -98.40 100.75 71.58
N ILE A 539 -97.49 101.68 71.28
CA ILE A 539 -97.46 103.04 71.83
C ILE A 539 -98.42 103.94 71.03
N ALA A 540 -98.33 103.96 69.70
CA ALA A 540 -99.21 104.73 68.82
C ALA A 540 -100.69 104.31 68.91
N THR A 541 -100.99 103.04 69.23
CA THR A 541 -102.35 102.55 69.53
C THR A 541 -102.80 102.84 70.96
N ARG A 542 -101.89 103.12 71.91
CA ARG A 542 -102.25 103.74 73.20
C ARG A 542 -102.62 105.23 73.03
N ASP A 543 -102.03 105.92 72.05
CA ASP A 543 -102.39 107.30 71.66
C ASP A 543 -103.60 107.38 70.71
N ARG A 544 -104.03 106.25 70.12
CA ARG A 544 -105.30 106.09 69.38
C ARG A 544 -106.22 105.05 70.02
N LYS A 545 -106.68 105.33 71.24
CA LYS A 545 -107.71 104.54 71.93
C LYS A 545 -109.11 104.72 71.34
N THR A 546 -109.53 103.82 70.45
CA THR A 546 -110.94 103.35 70.34
C THR A 546 -111.00 101.98 69.67
N GLN A 547 -111.69 101.02 70.32
CA GLN A 547 -112.17 99.72 69.78
C GLN A 547 -111.09 98.70 69.36
N SER A 548 -111.25 97.37 69.47
CA SER A 548 -112.10 96.46 70.27
C SER A 548 -111.49 95.05 70.08
N LYS A 549 -111.03 94.33 71.12
CA LYS A 549 -111.72 93.25 71.89
C LYS A 549 -112.47 92.16 71.08
N THR A 550 -112.41 90.93 71.62
CA THR A 550 -113.06 89.63 71.25
C THR A 550 -112.67 89.02 69.90
N GLU A 551 -112.40 87.73 69.66
CA GLU A 551 -112.41 86.41 70.36
C GLU A 551 -113.19 85.36 69.52
N ASP A 552 -112.81 84.08 69.69
CA ASP A 552 -113.53 82.81 69.39
C ASP A 552 -113.54 82.08 68.01
N GLY A 553 -113.51 80.73 68.11
CA GLY A 553 -113.82 79.70 67.10
C GLY A 553 -112.63 79.19 66.26
N VAL A 554 -111.91 78.09 66.53
CA VAL A 554 -112.16 76.76 67.15
C VAL A 554 -113.04 75.80 66.33
N LEU A 555 -112.39 74.92 65.54
CA LEU A 555 -112.81 73.56 65.14
C LEU A 555 -111.52 72.72 64.96
N ARG A 556 -111.13 71.81 65.86
CA ARG A 556 -111.66 70.45 66.13
C ARG A 556 -111.37 69.47 64.97
N SER A 557 -110.18 68.86 64.93
CA SER A 557 -109.82 67.55 65.52
C SER A 557 -110.24 66.31 64.72
N GLN A 558 -109.27 65.46 64.37
CA GLN A 558 -109.42 64.00 64.38
C GLN A 558 -108.08 63.31 64.71
N SER A 559 -108.15 62.08 65.20
CA SER A 559 -107.13 61.38 66.00
C SER A 559 -106.80 59.97 65.43
N PHE A 560 -106.05 59.17 66.21
CA PHE A 560 -105.72 57.75 66.01
C PHE A 560 -104.58 57.44 65.02
N ASP A 561 -103.87 56.30 65.12
CA ASP A 561 -103.25 55.62 66.29
C ASP A 561 -102.18 54.64 65.74
N LEU A 562 -101.40 53.97 66.60
CA LEU A 562 -100.28 53.09 66.20
C LEU A 562 -100.68 51.84 65.38
N GLY A 563 -99.78 51.41 64.48
CA GLY A 563 -99.78 50.08 63.87
C GLY A 563 -98.44 49.71 63.23
N ASN A 564 -97.82 48.61 63.67
CA ASN A 564 -96.72 47.95 62.95
C ASN A 564 -97.27 47.08 61.80
N ILE A 565 -96.42 46.82 60.80
CA ILE A 565 -96.21 45.55 60.04
C ILE A 565 -95.89 45.82 58.56
N GLU A 566 -94.71 45.32 58.17
CA GLU A 566 -94.25 44.70 56.91
C GLU A 566 -94.86 45.03 55.52
N ASP A 567 -93.90 45.20 54.59
CA ASP A 567 -93.84 44.74 53.18
C ASP A 567 -94.54 45.47 52.02
N GLU A 568 -93.88 45.34 50.85
CA GLU A 568 -94.24 45.65 49.45
C GLU A 568 -95.42 46.62 49.16
N THR A 569 -95.10 47.73 48.45
CA THR A 569 -95.79 48.03 47.16
C THR A 569 -95.04 49.04 46.28
N LYS A 570 -94.83 48.65 45.02
CA LYS A 570 -94.38 49.49 43.87
C LYS A 570 -95.65 50.03 43.14
N PRO A 571 -95.64 50.61 41.90
CA PRO A 571 -94.55 50.95 40.97
C PRO A 571 -94.69 52.28 40.15
N VAL A 572 -93.57 52.83 39.65
CA VAL A 572 -93.51 53.44 38.29
C VAL A 572 -92.21 52.99 37.61
N ARG A 573 -92.28 52.70 36.31
CA ARG A 573 -91.32 51.85 35.59
C ARG A 573 -90.28 52.64 34.77
N LYS A 574 -89.03 52.17 34.77
CA LYS A 574 -88.11 52.16 33.61
C LYS A 574 -86.92 51.22 33.91
N ASN A 575 -87.13 49.92 33.73
CA ASN A 575 -86.06 48.92 33.79
C ASN A 575 -85.52 48.68 32.37
N PHE A 576 -84.20 48.58 32.22
CA PHE A 576 -83.62 47.58 31.32
C PHE A 576 -82.44 46.91 32.03
N SER A 577 -82.64 45.63 32.33
CA SER A 577 -81.60 44.68 32.70
C SER A 577 -81.51 43.70 31.54
N PHE A 578 -80.30 43.29 31.17
CA PHE A 578 -80.09 42.15 30.28
C PHE A 578 -79.30 41.08 31.03
N ASN A 579 -79.88 39.89 31.03
CA ASN A 579 -79.33 38.73 31.73
C ASN A 579 -78.61 37.81 30.74
N LEU A 580 -77.62 37.07 31.26
CA LEU A 580 -76.77 36.19 30.49
C LEU A 580 -77.48 34.85 30.23
N LYS A 581 -77.76 34.50 28.95
CA LYS A 581 -77.86 33.15 28.35
C LYS A 581 -78.69 33.16 27.05
N GLU A 582 -78.04 33.24 25.89
CA GLU A 582 -78.36 32.45 24.69
C GLU A 582 -77.42 32.80 23.53
N LEU A 583 -76.58 31.86 23.12
CA LEU A 583 -76.32 31.57 21.70
C LEU A 583 -75.59 30.22 21.61
N LYS A 584 -76.34 29.17 21.27
CA LYS A 584 -75.78 27.94 20.71
C LYS A 584 -75.68 28.15 19.20
N PHE A 585 -74.56 27.76 18.60
CA PHE A 585 -74.53 27.39 17.19
C PHE A 585 -73.91 26.00 17.04
N SER A 586 -74.35 25.32 16.00
CA SER A 586 -74.32 23.86 15.89
C SER A 586 -72.95 23.30 15.52
N ASN A 587 -72.72 22.05 15.89
CA ASN A 587 -71.89 21.18 15.06
C ASN A 587 -72.60 20.98 13.71
N ASP A 588 -71.83 20.86 12.64
CA ASP A 588 -72.00 19.74 11.71
C ASP A 588 -70.62 19.32 11.18
N THR A 589 -70.48 18.03 10.91
CA THR A 589 -69.25 17.34 10.52
C THR A 589 -69.25 17.13 9.01
N GLU A 590 -68.09 17.11 8.35
CA GLU A 590 -67.78 16.00 7.41
C GLU A 590 -66.29 15.92 7.05
N ASP A 591 -65.93 14.76 6.50
CA ASP A 591 -64.57 14.22 6.34
C ASP A 591 -63.87 14.60 5.02
N SER A 592 -62.63 14.07 4.91
CA SER A 592 -61.93 13.66 3.68
C SER A 592 -60.90 14.60 3.03
N ASP A 593 -59.63 14.24 3.26
CA ASP A 593 -58.66 13.73 2.28
C ASP A 593 -58.28 14.49 0.98
N GLN A 594 -56.98 14.36 0.65
CA GLN A 594 -56.35 14.46 -0.69
C GLN A 594 -55.94 15.81 -1.36
N THR A 595 -54.62 15.93 -1.48
CA THR A 595 -53.80 16.36 -2.66
C THR A 595 -53.74 17.80 -3.21
N ILE A 596 -52.53 18.38 -3.06
CA ILE A 596 -51.65 19.00 -4.09
C ILE A 596 -52.21 20.10 -5.04
N SER A 597 -51.72 21.34 -4.86
CA SER A 597 -51.13 22.26 -5.89
C SER A 597 -50.73 23.59 -5.20
N HIS A 598 -49.53 24.16 -5.34
CA HIS A 598 -49.05 25.06 -6.44
C HIS A 598 -50.14 26.08 -6.86
N GLU A 599 -50.01 27.41 -6.78
CA GLU A 599 -48.86 28.34 -6.60
C GLU A 599 -49.29 29.63 -5.86
N ASP A 600 -48.33 30.41 -5.31
CA ASP A 600 -48.11 31.84 -5.63
C ASP A 600 -47.01 32.44 -4.70
N PRO A 601 -45.82 32.85 -5.21
CA PRO A 601 -44.70 33.31 -4.40
C PRO A 601 -44.56 34.85 -4.24
N GLU A 602 -45.61 35.66 -4.39
CA GLU A 602 -45.53 37.13 -4.23
C GLU A 602 -46.26 37.71 -3.00
N LYS A 603 -45.68 37.56 -1.79
CA LYS A 603 -46.08 38.38 -0.61
C LYS A 603 -45.11 38.47 0.59
N ALA A 604 -43.84 38.09 0.44
CA ALA A 604 -42.87 38.04 1.55
C ALA A 604 -41.81 39.17 1.56
N GLU A 605 -41.88 40.17 0.67
CA GLU A 605 -40.89 41.27 0.60
C GLU A 605 -41.25 42.55 1.40
N ALA A 606 -42.35 42.55 2.15
CA ALA A 606 -42.60 43.59 3.14
C ALA A 606 -41.98 43.21 4.50
N LEU A 607 -41.26 44.16 5.13
CA LEU A 607 -40.61 44.07 6.46
C LEU A 607 -39.21 43.42 6.50
N LYS A 608 -38.24 43.98 5.76
CA LYS A 608 -36.81 43.82 6.07
C LYS A 608 -35.99 45.13 5.95
N GLY A 609 -36.23 46.07 6.87
CA GLY A 609 -35.30 47.14 7.23
C GLY A 609 -34.91 46.97 8.71
N SER A 610 -33.65 46.84 9.14
CA SER A 610 -32.37 47.50 8.80
C SER A 610 -32.10 48.76 9.64
N ILE A 611 -31.45 48.53 10.79
CA ILE A 611 -30.70 49.47 11.65
C ILE A 611 -29.66 48.56 12.37
N PHE A 612 -28.35 48.83 12.49
CA PHE A 612 -27.50 49.94 12.00
C PHE A 612 -26.46 49.44 10.97
N ASP A 613 -25.55 50.33 10.56
CA ASP A 613 -24.48 50.17 9.56
C ASP A 613 -23.14 50.73 10.11
N SER A 614 -22.00 50.34 9.52
CA SER A 614 -20.76 51.13 9.31
C SER A 614 -19.47 50.28 9.39
N SER A 615 -18.91 49.91 8.23
CA SER A 615 -17.45 49.74 8.11
C SER A 615 -16.95 50.05 6.71
N THR A 616 -16.21 51.15 6.59
CA THR A 616 -15.39 51.48 5.42
C THR A 616 -14.01 51.86 5.90
N ASP A 617 -13.00 51.06 5.56
CA ASP A 617 -11.92 51.58 4.70
C ASP A 617 -11.13 50.43 4.04
N SER A 618 -10.45 50.74 2.94
CA SER A 618 -9.68 49.77 2.10
C SER A 618 -8.17 49.95 2.30
N PRO A 619 -7.28 49.03 1.83
CA PRO A 619 -6.92 49.03 0.40
C PRO A 619 -6.55 47.66 -0.26
N ARG A 620 -6.92 47.54 -1.55
CA ARG A 620 -6.24 46.90 -2.71
C ARG A 620 -5.05 45.95 -2.45
N SER A 621 -4.95 44.78 -3.12
CA SER A 621 -4.76 44.71 -4.58
C SER A 621 -5.07 43.36 -5.26
N GLU A 622 -5.53 43.45 -6.52
CA GLU A 622 -5.68 42.43 -7.58
C GLU A 622 -4.33 41.93 -8.20
N PRO A 623 -4.24 41.09 -9.27
CA PRO A 623 -5.28 40.49 -10.15
C PRO A 623 -5.12 38.99 -10.57
N ARG A 624 -6.21 38.36 -11.05
CA ARG A 624 -6.38 37.73 -12.41
C ARG A 624 -7.46 36.62 -12.48
N SER A 625 -8.35 36.75 -13.45
CA SER A 625 -9.43 35.81 -13.85
C SER A 625 -8.94 34.73 -14.86
N PRO A 626 -9.79 33.91 -15.53
CA PRO A 626 -11.18 33.47 -15.25
C PRO A 626 -11.51 31.95 -15.54
N ARG A 627 -12.74 31.57 -15.14
CA ARG A 627 -13.68 30.61 -15.79
C ARG A 627 -13.51 29.07 -15.66
N LEU A 628 -14.61 28.47 -15.21
CA LEU A 628 -14.96 27.04 -15.21
C LEU A 628 -15.95 26.72 -16.35
N VAL A 629 -16.04 25.44 -16.73
CA VAL A 629 -17.12 24.83 -17.55
C VAL A 629 -17.54 23.52 -16.86
N PRO A 630 -18.83 23.10 -16.88
CA PRO A 630 -19.40 22.29 -15.79
C PRO A 630 -19.21 20.77 -15.88
N HIS A 631 -19.27 20.10 -14.72
CA HIS A 631 -19.44 18.64 -14.62
C HIS A 631 -20.90 18.21 -14.78
N HIS A 632 -21.09 17.00 -15.33
CA HIS A 632 -22.39 16.39 -15.60
C HIS A 632 -23.15 15.96 -14.34
N ARG A 633 -24.48 16.11 -14.43
CA ARG A 633 -25.51 15.60 -13.51
C ARG A 633 -25.52 14.07 -13.49
N LYS A 634 -25.61 13.47 -12.30
CA LYS A 634 -26.00 12.07 -12.11
C LYS A 634 -27.51 12.00 -11.89
N GLU A 635 -28.16 11.00 -12.47
CA GLU A 635 -29.45 10.49 -12.03
C GLU A 635 -29.36 8.96 -11.89
N SER A 636 -30.19 8.42 -10.99
CA SER A 636 -30.26 6.99 -10.64
C SER A 636 -31.70 6.53 -10.65
N SER A 637 -31.93 5.28 -11.05
CA SER A 637 -33.18 4.52 -10.90
C SER A 637 -32.77 3.02 -10.85
N SER A 638 -32.94 2.28 -9.75
CA SER A 638 -34.18 1.67 -9.22
C SER A 638 -34.67 0.46 -10.08
N VAL A 639 -35.18 -0.67 -9.58
CA VAL A 639 -35.48 -1.17 -8.21
C VAL A 639 -35.87 -2.68 -8.30
N PHE A 640 -35.48 -3.52 -7.32
CA PHE A 640 -36.02 -4.85 -6.87
C PHE A 640 -36.32 -5.99 -7.91
N THR A 641 -36.42 -7.28 -7.56
CA THR A 641 -36.68 -8.04 -6.30
C THR A 641 -35.50 -9.00 -5.93
N ASP A 642 -35.32 -9.60 -4.74
CA ASP A 642 -36.20 -10.41 -3.84
C ASP A 642 -36.77 -11.67 -4.54
N ASP A 643 -36.75 -12.89 -3.99
CA ASP A 643 -36.22 -13.45 -2.73
C ASP A 643 -36.07 -15.00 -2.89
N GLY A 644 -35.39 -15.70 -1.97
CA GLY A 644 -35.67 -17.13 -1.66
C GLY A 644 -34.93 -18.29 -2.39
N ASP A 645 -34.50 -19.25 -1.55
CA ASP A 645 -34.38 -20.70 -1.73
C ASP A 645 -33.22 -21.40 -2.50
N THR A 646 -32.78 -22.49 -1.85
CA THR A 646 -31.80 -23.54 -2.24
C THR A 646 -32.41 -24.83 -1.69
N PRO A 647 -32.54 -25.96 -2.43
CA PRO A 647 -31.49 -27.01 -2.32
C PRO A 647 -31.38 -28.08 -3.45
N MET A 648 -30.31 -28.89 -3.38
CA MET A 648 -30.10 -30.22 -4.03
C MET A 648 -30.08 -30.28 -5.58
N SER A 649 -29.55 -31.34 -6.23
CA SER A 649 -28.39 -32.22 -5.99
C SER A 649 -28.18 -33.10 -7.26
N GLU A 650 -27.02 -33.75 -7.35
CA GLU A 650 -26.68 -34.94 -8.16
C GLU A 650 -26.60 -34.88 -9.71
N ASP A 651 -25.43 -35.38 -10.15
CA ASP A 651 -25.11 -36.24 -11.30
C ASP A 651 -25.37 -35.79 -12.75
N LEU A 652 -24.26 -35.50 -13.45
CA LEU A 652 -23.96 -36.20 -14.71
C LEU A 652 -22.44 -36.31 -14.95
N ASP A 653 -21.92 -37.54 -14.93
CA ASP A 653 -20.55 -37.88 -15.30
C ASP A 653 -20.46 -38.38 -16.77
N HIS A 654 -19.28 -38.25 -17.38
CA HIS A 654 -18.83 -38.83 -18.68
C HIS A 654 -19.50 -38.27 -19.97
N LEU A 655 -18.77 -37.66 -20.92
CA LEU A 655 -17.70 -38.28 -21.72
C LEU A 655 -16.74 -37.26 -22.40
N ASP A 656 -15.46 -37.64 -22.40
CA ASP A 656 -14.43 -37.59 -23.48
C ASP A 656 -13.99 -36.30 -24.23
N ASN A 657 -12.66 -36.20 -24.37
CA ASN A 657 -11.79 -35.39 -25.24
C ASN A 657 -12.33 -34.23 -26.11
N SER A 658 -11.75 -33.03 -25.94
CA SER A 658 -10.77 -32.46 -26.90
C SER A 658 -10.26 -31.05 -26.50
N ASN A 659 -9.08 -30.68 -26.99
CA ASN A 659 -8.38 -29.40 -26.74
C ASN A 659 -9.21 -28.14 -27.02
N PHE A 660 -9.22 -27.17 -26.08
CA PHE A 660 -9.22 -25.72 -26.32
C PHE A 660 -8.73 -25.04 -25.02
N ASP A 661 -7.46 -24.66 -24.90
CA ASP A 661 -6.79 -23.43 -25.39
C ASP A 661 -6.89 -22.24 -24.40
N ASP A 662 -5.81 -21.45 -24.36
CA ASP A 662 -5.42 -20.55 -23.26
C ASP A 662 -6.14 -19.19 -23.33
N SER A 663 -6.94 -18.83 -22.32
CA SER A 663 -7.64 -17.53 -22.29
C SER A 663 -8.03 -16.94 -20.92
N ASP A 664 -7.82 -17.61 -19.79
CA ASP A 664 -8.24 -17.07 -18.47
C ASP A 664 -7.19 -16.18 -17.78
N SER A 665 -5.96 -16.10 -18.29
CA SER A 665 -4.91 -15.24 -17.76
C SER A 665 -5.25 -13.73 -17.85
N ASP A 666 -5.75 -13.24 -19.00
CA ASP A 666 -5.92 -11.80 -19.23
C ASP A 666 -7.06 -11.18 -18.38
N ARG A 667 -8.06 -11.98 -18.00
CA ARG A 667 -9.15 -11.56 -17.08
C ARG A 667 -8.61 -11.25 -15.68
N ASN A 668 -7.68 -12.04 -15.17
CA ASN A 668 -7.03 -11.81 -13.87
C ASN A 668 -6.09 -10.61 -13.89
N HIS A 669 -5.36 -10.37 -14.98
CA HIS A 669 -4.54 -9.18 -15.14
C HIS A 669 -5.36 -7.88 -15.15
N ARG A 670 -6.51 -7.85 -15.85
CA ARG A 670 -7.41 -6.67 -15.82
C ARG A 670 -8.03 -6.42 -14.43
N ARG A 671 -8.43 -7.46 -13.70
CA ARG A 671 -8.90 -7.34 -12.30
C ARG A 671 -7.81 -6.83 -11.35
N ARG A 672 -6.58 -7.36 -11.39
CA ARG A 672 -5.46 -6.83 -10.59
C ARG A 672 -5.17 -5.35 -10.94
N ARG A 673 -5.07 -5.01 -12.22
CA ARG A 673 -4.71 -3.65 -12.68
C ARG A 673 -5.77 -2.60 -12.32
N THR A 674 -7.05 -2.96 -12.28
CA THR A 674 -8.13 -2.07 -11.80
C THR A 674 -8.15 -1.94 -10.28
N MET A 675 -7.84 -3.00 -9.52
CA MET A 675 -7.67 -2.91 -8.06
C MET A 675 -6.49 -2.00 -7.69
N PHE A 676 -5.33 -2.16 -8.33
CA PHE A 676 -4.18 -1.29 -8.08
C PHE A 676 -4.41 0.18 -8.46
N ARG A 677 -5.17 0.48 -9.53
CA ARG A 677 -5.61 1.86 -9.80
C ARG A 677 -6.52 2.39 -8.70
N ARG A 678 -7.53 1.62 -8.25
CA ARG A 678 -8.42 2.04 -7.15
C ARG A 678 -7.66 2.30 -5.84
N VAL A 679 -6.66 1.49 -5.53
CA VAL A 679 -5.78 1.69 -4.36
C VAL A 679 -4.90 2.93 -4.53
N GLY A 680 -4.27 3.10 -5.70
CA GLY A 680 -3.48 4.30 -6.02
C GLY A 680 -4.29 5.60 -5.93
N ASP A 681 -5.50 5.61 -6.50
CA ASP A 681 -6.43 6.75 -6.45
C ASP A 681 -6.95 7.04 -5.02
N LEU A 682 -6.91 6.05 -4.12
CA LEU A 682 -7.26 6.20 -2.70
C LEU A 682 -6.09 6.81 -1.91
N ILE A 683 -4.86 6.37 -2.20
CA ILE A 683 -3.62 6.91 -1.61
C ILE A 683 -3.44 8.38 -2.04
N MET A 684 -3.59 8.68 -3.33
CA MET A 684 -3.48 10.03 -3.89
C MET A 684 -4.57 11.00 -3.41
N ARG A 685 -5.73 10.50 -2.94
CA ARG A 685 -6.76 11.34 -2.30
C ARG A 685 -6.53 11.58 -0.81
N LYS A 686 -5.72 10.75 -0.15
CA LYS A 686 -5.45 10.85 1.30
C LYS A 686 -4.27 11.77 1.62
N SER A 687 -3.35 11.97 0.67
CA SER A 687 -2.18 12.86 0.81
C SER A 687 -2.49 14.36 0.82
N PHE A 688 -3.69 14.79 0.42
CA PHE A 688 -4.10 16.21 0.41
C PHE A 688 -4.94 16.68 1.61
N SER A 689 -5.31 15.78 2.53
CA SER A 689 -6.29 16.08 3.59
C SER A 689 -5.69 16.28 5.00
N GLN A 690 -4.36 16.42 5.13
CA GLN A 690 -3.70 16.55 6.43
C GLN A 690 -2.97 17.89 6.61
N LYS A 691 -3.75 18.96 6.73
CA LYS A 691 -3.33 20.23 7.35
C LYS A 691 -4.34 20.66 8.42
N GLY A 692 -3.91 20.57 9.68
CA GLY A 692 -4.40 21.42 10.76
C GLY A 692 -5.71 21.03 11.45
N THR A 693 -5.59 20.19 12.48
CA THR A 693 -6.26 20.45 13.77
C THR A 693 -5.33 20.00 14.89
N ILE A 694 -4.75 20.97 15.59
CA ILE A 694 -4.07 20.77 16.87
C ILE A 694 -5.13 21.01 17.95
N ASN A 695 -5.27 20.05 18.86
CA ASN A 695 -5.66 20.21 20.25
C ASN A 695 -4.81 19.21 21.06
#